data_AF-A0A7D9IBF7-F1
#
_entry.id   AF-A0A7D9IBF7-F1
#
_cell.length_a   1.000
_cell.length_b   1.000
_cell.length_c   1.000
_cell.angle_alpha   90.00
_cell.angle_beta   90.00
_cell.angle_gamma   90.00
#
_symmetry.space_group_name_H-M   'P 1'
#
loop_
_entity.id
_entity.type
_entity.pdbx_description
1 polymer ?
#
loop_
_entity_poly.entity_id
_entity_poly.type
_entity_poly.pdbx_seq_one_letter_code
_entity_poly.pdbx_strand_id
1 'polypeptide(L)'
;MQNEYSIGKLIVARKYEKLTLNDDGTIVQSEFVVEGRKQPLTVIREIFLKSHANYMRTVTDEELCMMSEEQVKERLVQVNAVFSDLDDVDTLKAKLKDISHTRHLKIWHDLSTVANHSHLIFMVACIYDPALFYTNKEFEMKTKRKVDIQTIVESPEVYIVARSSSSDVEQLSYIETRVECLEEISLPLPNENGEEIIDIMRFFHGDNPAQQYECGQQKGGHYYCSVCGVHANRVYELDYSYRCTHMSLSDRQKLILEGAISRQKTLAGNSKPVHQLKKPELLQELNSRKIYEGETQEDLKRLLTDELHGVQRVPALLYTNPLASLASINCDKYEILPFEPLHDVGKHIENILVELPMHVSPEEATMITETIELCLGKKETKRCFDYRCTLITVTNRVIGKVSLEVQRLLQTLVEIQAIAYGRDENCSPQSVLRFHNLTWLHAFLCWQVIGYQTKKMTCRKFCGVYFHKLSAHAAIQNRLISGKSCHAEEQERVFNAVTNITRSTSSYKPDHIIGNVLLRIQAEKKLGEYHSENTIDQQQNHISKLAKSLPSLGNTVVPFSIITRHSKSWQTHLERISDFLMFGRGVWWTSNEEGDVEFFDSMQSGVDSRSEGPKLHHFRSSNFKEEEDHLHKCWSVCIEKKILLPLHVLRLKDATTDTFIPTQTQFLKNQELSDDASNDASMEDEANSEHIGEIAISTPEEHSQNCFESVGKNDHSHEDIVHYNLIMPMPEDDLRESMLEDPPVDTAHMTAAQEDVQAVNGTSEAQISKDPLSANKEQWHTKLGSTLAYVLGNTNEVIELDHVRKKAKDQRQDKFLLDSYMYKLAVIQTKVSKKKRELEKNIEDWEKKNFMSNNRLPTYDKLIADSVIKEKLRQIKTAKVIMKLKG
;
A
#
# COMPACT_ATOMS: atom_id res chain seq x y z
N MET A 1 30.58 28.70 9.29
CA MET A 1 30.28 27.99 8.02
C MET A 1 29.24 28.79 7.27
N GLN A 2 29.32 28.86 5.94
CA GLN A 2 28.46 29.74 5.13
C GLN A 2 26.97 29.36 5.17
N ASN A 3 26.10 30.38 5.09
CA ASN A 3 24.64 30.24 4.97
C ASN A 3 24.21 29.89 3.54
N GLU A 4 24.88 28.92 2.93
CA GLU A 4 24.56 28.46 1.58
C GLU A 4 23.47 27.36 1.66
N TYR A 5 22.57 27.38 0.68
CA TYR A 5 21.51 26.41 0.47
C TYR A 5 21.71 25.78 -0.92
N SER A 6 21.67 24.46 -1.02
CA SER A 6 21.92 23.77 -2.28
C SER A 6 20.64 23.57 -3.07
N ILE A 7 20.59 24.04 -4.31
CA ILE A 7 19.50 23.73 -5.26
C ILE A 7 19.72 22.40 -6.00
N GLY A 8 20.74 21.62 -5.62
CA GLY A 8 21.09 20.37 -6.30
C GLY A 8 21.60 20.54 -7.73
N LYS A 9 21.99 19.42 -8.35
CA LYS A 9 22.38 19.31 -9.76
C LYS A 9 21.12 19.18 -10.64
N LEU A 10 21.11 19.83 -11.79
CA LEU A 10 20.07 19.63 -12.82
C LEU A 10 20.16 18.22 -13.41
N ILE A 11 19.01 17.61 -13.70
CA ILE A 11 18.88 16.27 -14.28
C ILE A 11 17.73 16.23 -15.28
N VAL A 12 17.84 15.37 -16.31
CA VAL A 12 16.76 14.98 -17.25
C VAL A 12 15.86 16.15 -17.70
N ALA A 13 16.34 16.89 -18.70
CA ALA A 13 15.54 17.94 -19.35
C ALA A 13 14.38 17.33 -20.15
N ARG A 14 13.13 17.68 -19.82
CA ARG A 14 11.94 17.22 -20.55
C ARG A 14 11.15 18.41 -21.09
N LYS A 15 10.71 18.29 -22.35
CA LYS A 15 9.77 19.23 -22.97
C LYS A 15 8.35 18.95 -22.48
N TYR A 16 7.64 20.01 -22.17
CA TYR A 16 6.22 20.01 -21.84
C TYR A 16 5.49 21.06 -22.66
N GLU A 17 4.23 20.78 -22.95
CA GLU A 17 3.34 21.72 -23.61
C GLU A 17 2.46 22.41 -22.57
N LYS A 18 2.14 23.68 -22.82
CA LYS A 18 1.17 24.46 -22.06
C LYS A 18 0.22 25.15 -23.01
N LEU A 19 -1.08 24.93 -22.80
CA LEU A 19 -2.11 25.77 -23.38
C LEU A 19 -2.24 27.04 -22.54
N THR A 20 -2.01 28.19 -23.16
CA THR A 20 -2.20 29.52 -22.55
C THR A 20 -3.32 30.23 -23.30
N LEU A 21 -4.32 30.72 -22.57
CA LEU A 21 -5.40 31.53 -23.12
C LEU A 21 -4.95 32.99 -23.16
N ASN A 22 -4.86 33.55 -24.36
CA ASN A 22 -4.58 34.97 -24.59
C ASN A 22 -5.75 35.84 -24.13
N ASP A 23 -5.52 37.15 -24.06
CA ASP A 23 -6.55 38.12 -23.64
C ASP A 23 -7.73 38.18 -24.61
N ASP A 24 -7.48 37.96 -25.91
CA ASP A 24 -8.47 37.85 -26.99
C ASP A 24 -9.30 36.54 -26.96
N GLY A 25 -8.97 35.60 -26.07
CA GLY A 25 -9.65 34.31 -25.95
C GLY A 25 -9.15 33.22 -26.91
N THR A 26 -8.10 33.48 -27.69
CA THR A 26 -7.37 32.46 -28.46
C THR A 26 -6.48 31.62 -27.54
N ILE A 27 -6.25 30.36 -27.91
CA ILE A 27 -5.38 29.45 -27.14
C ILE A 27 -4.07 29.27 -27.91
N VAL A 28 -2.98 29.65 -27.27
CA VAL A 28 -1.61 29.43 -27.75
C VAL A 28 -1.05 28.21 -27.04
N GLN A 29 -0.63 27.22 -27.81
CA GLN A 29 0.19 26.12 -27.35
C GLN A 29 1.65 26.61 -27.31
N SER A 30 2.27 26.55 -26.14
CA SER A 30 3.69 26.88 -25.95
C SER A 30 4.46 25.69 -25.39
N GLU A 31 5.59 25.38 -26.01
CA GLU A 31 6.57 24.43 -25.45
C GLU A 31 7.44 25.13 -24.41
N PHE A 32 7.78 24.40 -23.35
CA PHE A 32 8.78 24.80 -22.35
C PHE A 32 9.53 23.57 -21.83
N VAL A 33 10.75 23.76 -21.37
CA VAL A 33 11.58 22.69 -20.81
C VAL A 33 11.55 22.79 -19.29
N VAL A 34 11.32 21.65 -18.61
CA VAL A 34 11.50 21.52 -17.17
C VAL A 34 12.56 20.45 -16.93
N GLU A 35 13.53 20.78 -16.09
CA GLU A 35 14.57 19.88 -15.61
C GLU A 35 14.23 19.43 -14.18
N GLY A 36 14.48 18.16 -13.87
CA GLY A 36 14.51 17.70 -12.49
C GLY A 36 15.75 18.21 -11.76
N ARG A 37 15.79 18.01 -10.44
CA ARG A 37 16.96 18.29 -9.62
C ARG A 37 17.26 17.11 -8.68
N LYS A 38 18.55 16.73 -8.60
CA LYS A 38 19.06 15.80 -7.58
C LYS A 38 19.96 16.50 -6.57
N GLN A 39 19.84 16.14 -5.30
CA GLN A 39 20.97 16.24 -4.38
C GLN A 39 21.88 15.03 -4.64
N PRO A 40 23.22 15.19 -4.76
CA PRO A 40 24.13 14.04 -4.86
C PRO A 40 24.04 13.16 -3.61
N LEU A 41 24.08 11.83 -3.77
CA LEU A 41 24.02 10.93 -2.61
C LEU A 41 25.21 11.16 -1.66
N THR A 42 26.41 11.43 -2.18
CA THR A 42 27.58 11.88 -1.39
C THR A 42 27.26 13.00 -0.41
N VAL A 43 26.60 14.08 -0.87
CA VAL A 43 26.19 15.20 0.00
C VAL A 43 25.18 14.77 1.07
N ILE A 44 24.23 13.89 0.72
CA ILE A 44 23.27 13.34 1.70
C ILE A 44 23.97 12.45 2.74
N ARG A 45 24.92 11.61 2.31
CA ARG A 45 25.71 10.72 3.17
C ARG A 45 26.58 11.51 4.16
N GLU A 46 27.16 12.62 3.72
CA GLU A 46 27.89 13.59 4.57
C GLU A 46 26.95 14.28 5.59
N ILE A 47 25.77 14.73 5.14
CA ILE A 47 24.75 15.31 6.04
C ILE A 47 24.39 14.30 7.14
N PHE A 48 24.11 13.05 6.79
CA PHE A 48 23.81 12.00 7.77
C PHE A 48 24.97 11.69 8.72
N LEU A 49 26.23 11.68 8.26
CA LEU A 49 27.37 11.47 9.17
C LEU A 49 27.45 12.59 10.20
N LYS A 50 27.32 13.84 9.74
CA LYS A 50 27.39 15.02 10.60
C LYS A 50 26.19 15.14 11.55
N SER A 51 24.98 14.83 11.11
CA SER A 51 23.78 14.86 11.97
C SER A 51 23.78 13.72 12.99
N HIS A 52 24.33 12.56 12.64
CA HIS A 52 24.26 11.37 13.48
C HIS A 52 25.47 11.16 14.39
N ALA A 53 26.59 11.87 14.19
CA ALA A 53 27.85 11.70 14.94
C ALA A 53 27.67 11.56 16.46
N ASN A 54 26.88 12.42 17.11
CA ASN A 54 26.62 12.37 18.55
C ASN A 54 25.92 11.09 19.04
N TYR A 55 25.22 10.38 18.15
CA TYR A 55 24.43 9.17 18.44
C TYR A 55 25.11 7.88 17.96
N MET A 56 26.20 7.99 17.20
CA MET A 56 26.99 6.85 16.74
C MET A 56 27.88 6.29 17.86
N ARG A 57 28.14 4.99 17.79
CA ARG A 57 28.97 4.23 18.73
C ARG A 57 30.42 4.05 18.28
N THR A 58 30.76 4.53 17.08
CA THR A 58 31.85 4.00 16.23
C THR A 58 33.01 3.42 17.01
N VAL A 59 33.12 2.09 17.00
CA VAL A 59 34.19 1.38 17.71
C VAL A 59 35.49 1.63 16.98
N THR A 60 36.52 2.12 17.67
CA THR A 60 37.84 2.34 17.05
C THR A 60 38.64 1.03 16.97
N ASP A 61 39.64 0.99 16.10
CA ASP A 61 40.58 -0.16 16.06
C ASP A 61 41.32 -0.37 17.39
N GLU A 62 41.57 0.71 18.13
CA GLU A 62 42.18 0.67 19.46
C GLU A 62 41.23 0.01 20.48
N GLU A 63 39.95 0.38 20.48
CA GLU A 63 38.93 -0.24 21.33
C GLU A 63 38.75 -1.73 21.00
N LEU A 64 38.64 -2.09 19.72
CA LEU A 64 38.55 -3.49 19.27
C LEU A 64 39.79 -4.29 19.68
N CYS A 65 40.99 -3.72 19.59
CA CYS A 65 42.22 -4.37 20.02
C CYS A 65 42.15 -4.75 21.51
N MET A 66 41.65 -3.84 22.35
CA MET A 66 41.55 -4.01 23.80
C MET A 66 40.42 -4.94 24.28
N MET A 67 39.42 -5.25 23.44
CA MET A 67 38.34 -6.17 23.81
C MET A 67 38.83 -7.63 23.96
N SER A 68 38.37 -8.33 25.00
CA SER A 68 38.54 -9.78 25.14
C SER A 68 37.60 -10.56 24.21
N GLU A 69 37.87 -11.85 24.00
CA GLU A 69 37.00 -12.73 23.20
C GLU A 69 35.56 -12.75 23.72
N GLU A 70 35.39 -12.84 25.04
CA GLU A 70 34.08 -12.84 25.71
C GLU A 70 33.34 -11.53 25.47
N GLN A 71 34.03 -10.39 25.53
CA GLN A 71 33.43 -9.07 25.28
C GLN A 71 32.98 -8.92 23.82
N VAL A 72 33.74 -9.44 22.86
CA VAL A 72 33.36 -9.44 21.44
C VAL A 72 32.17 -10.36 21.21
N LYS A 73 32.19 -11.58 21.76
CA LYS A 73 31.06 -12.54 21.67
C LYS A 73 29.79 -11.98 22.32
N GLU A 74 29.89 -11.38 23.51
CA GLU A 74 28.76 -10.71 24.17
C GLU A 74 28.20 -9.59 23.30
N ARG A 75 29.06 -8.73 22.72
CA ARG A 75 28.62 -7.64 21.86
C ARG A 75 27.96 -8.13 20.58
N LEU A 76 28.49 -9.19 19.94
CA LEU A 76 27.89 -9.81 18.75
C LEU A 76 26.52 -10.42 19.05
N VAL A 77 26.34 -11.04 20.24
CA VAL A 77 25.02 -11.51 20.71
C VAL A 77 24.06 -10.34 20.94
N GLN A 78 24.50 -9.29 21.65
CA GLN A 78 23.66 -8.12 21.96
C GLN A 78 23.09 -7.42 20.71
N VAL A 79 23.79 -7.46 19.57
CA VAL A 79 23.34 -6.81 18.34
C VAL A 79 22.59 -7.76 17.39
N ASN A 80 22.45 -9.06 17.71
CA ASN A 80 21.98 -10.11 16.79
C ASN A 80 22.86 -10.23 15.53
N ALA A 81 24.17 -10.43 15.71
CA ALA A 81 25.09 -10.81 14.64
C ALA A 81 25.27 -12.33 14.58
N VAL A 82 25.40 -12.88 13.37
CA VAL A 82 25.64 -14.31 13.13
C VAL A 82 27.14 -14.60 13.19
N PHE A 83 27.55 -15.48 14.10
CA PHE A 83 28.92 -15.97 14.23
C PHE A 83 28.93 -17.45 14.64
N SER A 84 30.08 -18.09 14.49
CA SER A 84 30.35 -19.48 14.88
C SER A 84 31.17 -19.49 16.17
N ASP A 85 30.91 -20.45 17.06
CA ASP A 85 31.78 -20.69 18.22
C ASP A 85 33.18 -21.19 17.83
N LEU A 86 33.35 -21.58 16.55
CA LEU A 86 34.65 -21.95 15.94
C LEU A 86 35.37 -20.75 15.29
N ASP A 87 34.76 -19.56 15.22
CA ASP A 87 35.44 -18.36 14.75
C ASP A 87 36.51 -17.94 15.77
N ASP A 88 37.71 -17.61 15.29
CA ASP A 88 38.78 -17.06 16.11
C ASP A 88 38.51 -15.59 16.51
N VAL A 89 39.27 -15.09 17.48
CA VAL A 89 39.10 -13.74 18.05
C VAL A 89 39.25 -12.63 17.00
N ASP A 90 40.17 -12.78 16.03
CA ASP A 90 40.42 -11.77 15.01
C ASP A 90 39.29 -11.76 13.96
N THR A 91 38.78 -12.93 13.59
CA THR A 91 37.56 -13.08 12.78
C THR A 91 36.34 -12.46 13.47
N LEU A 92 36.17 -12.68 14.78
CA LEU A 92 35.08 -12.09 15.56
C LEU A 92 35.20 -10.56 15.65
N LYS A 93 36.42 -10.04 15.87
CA LYS A 93 36.70 -8.58 15.88
C LYS A 93 36.46 -7.95 14.51
N ALA A 94 36.88 -8.59 13.42
CA ALA A 94 36.63 -8.13 12.06
C ALA A 94 35.13 -8.06 11.74
N LYS A 95 34.34 -9.08 12.14
CA LYS A 95 32.88 -9.05 12.02
C LYS A 95 32.24 -7.92 12.83
N LEU A 96 32.72 -7.68 14.06
CA LEU A 96 32.22 -6.57 14.88
C LEU A 96 32.58 -5.20 14.29
N LYS A 97 33.78 -5.05 13.71
CA LYS A 97 34.18 -3.84 12.99
C LYS A 97 33.23 -3.57 11.82
N ASP A 98 33.09 -4.53 10.91
CA ASP A 98 32.25 -4.45 9.71
C ASP A 98 30.82 -3.96 10.02
N ILE A 99 30.13 -4.61 10.97
CA ILE A 99 28.76 -4.21 11.35
C ILE A 99 28.67 -2.87 12.11
N SER A 100 29.76 -2.45 12.77
CA SER A 100 29.83 -1.18 13.49
C SER A 100 30.33 -0.01 12.63
N HIS A 101 30.83 -0.29 11.42
CA HIS A 101 31.31 0.69 10.43
C HIS A 101 30.40 0.75 9.19
N THR A 102 29.41 -0.14 9.07
CA THR A 102 28.46 -0.19 7.94
C THR A 102 27.11 0.44 8.28
N ARG A 103 26.73 1.48 7.54
CA ARG A 103 25.44 2.17 7.61
C ARG A 103 24.52 1.70 6.48
N HIS A 104 23.25 1.45 6.81
CA HIS A 104 22.27 0.97 5.85
C HIS A 104 21.27 2.08 5.50
N LEU A 105 20.99 2.28 4.21
CA LEU A 105 20.10 3.31 3.70
C LEU A 105 18.83 2.71 3.10
N LYS A 106 17.72 3.46 3.19
CA LYS A 106 16.44 3.16 2.54
C LYS A 106 16.03 4.31 1.61
N ILE A 107 15.44 3.96 0.46
CA ILE A 107 14.82 4.90 -0.48
C ILE A 107 13.31 4.84 -0.34
N TRP A 108 12.68 6.02 -0.30
CA TRP A 108 11.24 6.21 -0.47
C TRP A 108 10.94 6.94 -1.77
N HIS A 109 9.79 6.66 -2.36
CA HIS A 109 9.32 7.27 -3.60
C HIS A 109 7.81 7.50 -3.56
N ASP A 110 7.39 8.67 -4.04
CA ASP A 110 6.00 8.95 -4.42
C ASP A 110 5.94 9.77 -5.72
N LEU A 111 4.81 9.61 -6.43
CA LEU A 111 4.44 10.37 -7.61
C LEU A 111 3.07 11.05 -7.40
N SER A 112 3.11 12.24 -6.80
CA SER A 112 1.92 13.00 -6.44
C SER A 112 1.75 14.29 -7.24
N THR A 113 0.52 14.81 -7.27
CA THR A 113 0.19 16.02 -8.02
C THR A 113 0.26 17.26 -7.15
N VAL A 114 1.24 18.12 -7.43
CA VAL A 114 1.46 19.39 -6.73
C VAL A 114 1.15 20.55 -7.68
N ALA A 115 0.24 21.44 -7.27
CA ALA A 115 -0.19 22.60 -8.05
C ALA A 115 -0.64 22.29 -9.50
N ASN A 116 -1.43 21.22 -9.68
CA ASN A 116 -1.90 20.68 -10.97
C ASN A 116 -0.82 20.07 -11.87
N HIS A 117 0.39 19.85 -11.35
CA HIS A 117 1.47 19.18 -12.06
C HIS A 117 1.94 17.95 -11.28
N SER A 118 2.01 16.80 -11.95
CA SER A 118 2.53 15.58 -11.34
C SER A 118 4.05 15.69 -11.18
N HIS A 119 4.53 15.40 -9.97
CA HIS A 119 5.92 15.47 -9.56
C HIS A 119 6.36 14.13 -8.98
N LEU A 120 7.59 13.76 -9.33
CA LEU A 120 8.33 12.60 -8.85
C LEU A 120 9.22 13.05 -7.70
N ILE A 121 9.07 12.43 -6.53
CA ILE A 121 9.90 12.74 -5.37
C ILE A 121 10.51 11.44 -4.84
N PHE A 122 11.84 11.43 -4.74
CA PHE A 122 12.58 10.42 -4.00
C PHE A 122 13.17 11.04 -2.74
N MET A 123 13.13 10.28 -1.65
CA MET A 123 13.79 10.60 -0.39
C MET A 123 14.70 9.45 0.01
N VAL A 124 15.78 9.75 0.72
CA VAL A 124 16.68 8.76 1.32
C VAL A 124 16.65 8.96 2.82
N ALA A 125 16.71 7.88 3.60
CA ALA A 125 16.90 7.91 5.04
C ALA A 125 17.95 6.85 5.43
N CYS A 126 18.63 7.07 6.56
CA CYS A 126 19.33 5.99 7.23
C CYS A 126 18.29 5.03 7.84
N ILE A 127 18.67 3.77 7.99
CA ILE A 127 17.97 2.80 8.83
C ILE A 127 18.66 2.82 10.20
N TYR A 128 17.89 2.86 11.28
CA TYR A 128 18.46 2.74 12.62
C TYR A 128 18.98 1.32 12.86
N ASP A 129 20.16 1.20 13.45
CA ASP A 129 20.83 -0.07 13.73
C ASP A 129 21.55 0.02 15.09
N PRO A 130 21.24 -0.85 16.09
CA PRO A 130 21.86 -0.81 17.41
C PRO A 130 23.33 -1.26 17.43
N ALA A 131 23.88 -1.81 16.34
CA ALA A 131 25.32 -2.04 16.18
C ALA A 131 26.07 -0.73 15.97
N LEU A 132 25.52 0.20 15.18
CA LEU A 132 26.12 1.48 14.79
C LEU A 132 25.72 2.65 15.72
N PHE A 133 24.47 2.66 16.22
CA PHE A 133 23.91 3.77 17.00
C PHE A 133 23.55 3.36 18.43
N TYR A 134 23.65 4.28 19.39
CA TYR A 134 23.24 4.05 20.77
C TYR A 134 21.74 3.75 20.86
N THR A 135 21.37 2.83 21.76
CA THR A 135 19.96 2.68 22.15
C THR A 135 19.51 3.89 22.98
N ASN A 136 18.20 4.16 22.98
CA ASN A 136 17.61 5.25 23.78
C ASN A 136 18.04 5.17 25.27
N LYS A 137 18.02 3.95 25.83
CA LYS A 137 18.43 3.66 27.21
C LYS A 137 19.91 3.96 27.46
N GLU A 138 20.81 3.53 26.58
CA GLU A 138 22.25 3.76 26.75
C GLU A 138 22.62 5.23 26.59
N PHE A 139 22.00 5.92 25.64
CA PHE A 139 22.21 7.35 25.46
C PHE A 139 21.68 8.16 26.64
N GLU A 140 20.53 7.79 27.22
CA GLU A 140 20.05 8.39 28.46
C GLU A 140 21.02 8.11 29.62
N MET A 141 21.54 6.88 29.75
CA MET A 141 22.53 6.57 30.80
C MET A 141 23.81 7.40 30.65
N LYS A 142 24.33 7.57 29.42
CA LYS A 142 25.54 8.34 29.09
C LYS A 142 25.37 9.85 29.26
N THR A 143 24.26 10.42 28.79
CA THR A 143 24.08 11.88 28.63
C THR A 143 23.06 12.51 29.59
N LYS A 144 22.27 11.70 30.30
CA LYS A 144 21.09 12.09 31.08
C LYS A 144 19.99 12.80 30.27
N ARG A 145 19.99 12.65 28.94
CA ARG A 145 18.97 13.18 28.03
C ARG A 145 18.11 12.05 27.46
N LYS A 146 16.79 12.20 27.52
CA LYS A 146 15.84 11.33 26.81
C LYS A 146 15.68 11.81 25.37
N VAL A 147 16.01 10.94 24.42
CA VAL A 147 15.96 11.20 22.98
C VAL A 147 15.47 9.92 22.30
N ASP A 148 14.60 10.04 21.28
CA ASP A 148 14.26 8.94 20.37
C ASP A 148 15.28 8.93 19.23
N ILE A 149 16.33 8.10 19.37
CA ILE A 149 17.45 8.06 18.41
C ILE A 149 16.98 7.50 17.07
N GLN A 150 16.06 6.53 17.08
CA GLN A 150 15.49 5.97 15.86
C GLN A 150 14.75 7.05 15.05
N THR A 151 13.97 7.94 15.67
CA THR A 151 13.33 9.07 14.95
C THR A 151 14.37 10.01 14.32
N ILE A 152 15.46 10.30 15.02
CA ILE A 152 16.50 11.22 14.51
C ILE A 152 17.27 10.60 13.35
N VAL A 153 17.76 9.37 13.51
CA VAL A 153 18.58 8.67 12.51
C VAL A 153 17.79 8.42 11.23
N GLU A 154 16.50 8.08 11.35
CA GLU A 154 15.66 7.74 10.19
C GLU A 154 14.96 8.96 9.54
N SER A 155 15.33 10.18 9.95
CA SER A 155 14.82 11.41 9.35
C SER A 155 15.21 11.52 7.87
N PRO A 156 14.27 11.71 6.94
CA PRO A 156 14.54 11.66 5.51
C PRO A 156 15.17 12.95 4.96
N GLU A 157 16.06 12.79 3.98
CA GLU A 157 16.55 13.85 3.10
C GLU A 157 15.97 13.73 1.69
N VAL A 158 15.73 14.89 1.06
CA VAL A 158 15.14 14.96 -0.28
C VAL A 158 16.23 14.71 -1.32
N TYR A 159 16.12 13.58 -2.02
CA TYR A 159 17.12 13.11 -2.97
C TYR A 159 16.85 13.62 -4.39
N ILE A 160 15.68 13.35 -4.95
CA ILE A 160 15.28 13.81 -6.29
C ILE A 160 13.93 14.50 -6.20
N VAL A 161 13.79 15.65 -6.86
CA VAL A 161 12.51 16.27 -7.16
C VAL A 161 12.47 16.57 -8.66
N ALA A 162 11.49 16.03 -9.36
CA ALA A 162 11.33 16.25 -10.79
C ALA A 162 9.85 16.34 -11.17
N ARG A 163 9.55 16.91 -12.34
CA ARG A 163 8.22 16.80 -12.94
C ARG A 163 8.11 15.48 -13.68
N SER A 164 7.01 14.75 -13.51
CA SER A 164 6.80 13.44 -14.15
C SER A 164 5.31 13.11 -14.21
N SER A 165 4.81 12.61 -15.34
CA SER A 165 3.54 11.89 -15.39
C SER A 165 3.62 10.52 -14.68
N SER A 166 2.46 9.86 -14.58
CA SER A 166 2.33 8.48 -14.09
C SER A 166 2.76 7.41 -15.10
N SER A 167 3.25 7.80 -16.28
CA SER A 167 3.75 6.84 -17.27
C SER A 167 5.09 6.25 -16.86
N ASP A 168 5.24 4.93 -17.03
CA ASP A 168 6.48 4.23 -16.69
C ASP A 168 7.66 4.74 -17.54
N VAL A 169 7.43 5.11 -18.80
CA VAL A 169 8.44 5.70 -19.70
C VAL A 169 9.05 6.99 -19.13
N GLU A 170 8.24 7.84 -18.50
CA GLU A 170 8.74 9.09 -17.93
C GLU A 170 9.48 8.86 -16.61
N GLN A 171 8.94 8.02 -15.72
CA GLN A 171 9.62 7.67 -14.47
C GLN A 171 10.95 6.95 -14.73
N LEU A 172 10.99 6.03 -15.70
CA LEU A 172 12.19 5.29 -16.08
C LEU A 172 13.28 6.20 -16.67
N SER A 173 12.94 7.38 -17.21
CA SER A 173 13.94 8.34 -17.68
C SER A 173 14.83 8.94 -16.57
N TYR A 174 14.47 8.74 -15.30
CA TYR A 174 15.28 9.13 -14.13
C TYR A 174 16.19 8.01 -13.58
N ILE A 175 16.18 6.81 -14.17
CA ILE A 175 16.96 5.67 -13.66
C ILE A 175 18.46 5.84 -13.87
N GLU A 176 18.90 6.33 -15.04
CA GLU A 176 20.32 6.57 -15.32
C GLU A 176 20.95 7.48 -14.26
N THR A 177 20.26 8.55 -13.90
CA THR A 177 20.61 9.48 -12.81
C THR A 177 20.72 8.81 -11.43
N ARG A 178 19.91 7.77 -11.17
CA ARG A 178 19.97 6.99 -9.92
C ARG A 178 21.14 6.02 -9.91
N VAL A 179 21.38 5.32 -11.02
CA VAL A 179 22.49 4.37 -11.18
C VAL A 179 23.84 5.10 -11.10
N GLU A 180 24.00 6.25 -11.76
CA GLU A 180 25.16 7.14 -11.63
C GLU A 180 25.47 7.49 -10.16
N CYS A 181 24.44 7.78 -9.37
CA CYS A 181 24.61 8.09 -7.95
C CYS A 181 24.97 6.88 -7.07
N LEU A 182 24.67 5.66 -7.51
CA LEU A 182 25.01 4.45 -6.79
C LEU A 182 26.49 4.08 -6.96
N GLU A 183 27.18 4.55 -8.00
CA GLU A 183 28.63 4.38 -8.14
C GLU A 183 29.39 4.96 -6.94
N GLU A 184 28.97 6.14 -6.46
CA GLU A 184 29.57 6.83 -5.31
C GLU A 184 29.19 6.22 -3.94
N ILE A 185 28.26 5.26 -3.85
CA ILE A 185 27.78 4.76 -2.54
C ILE A 185 28.80 3.86 -1.84
N SER A 186 29.58 3.10 -2.62
CA SER A 186 30.57 2.14 -2.12
C SER A 186 31.85 2.81 -1.59
N LEU A 187 32.04 4.11 -1.87
CA LEU A 187 33.18 4.88 -1.38
C LEU A 187 33.02 5.11 0.14
N PRO A 188 34.00 4.70 0.98
CA PRO A 188 33.95 4.99 2.41
C PRO A 188 33.98 6.50 2.68
N LEU A 189 33.39 6.92 3.80
CA LEU A 189 33.40 8.32 4.25
C LEU A 189 33.97 8.39 5.68
N PRO A 190 35.00 9.20 5.93
CA PRO A 190 35.54 9.35 7.29
C PRO A 190 34.55 10.10 8.18
N ASN A 191 34.36 9.61 9.41
CA ASN A 191 33.61 10.32 10.43
C ASN A 191 34.49 11.32 11.21
N GLU A 192 33.93 11.96 12.25
CA GLU A 192 34.65 12.97 13.05
C GLU A 192 35.90 12.44 13.78
N ASN A 193 36.01 11.12 13.99
CA ASN A 193 37.17 10.46 14.58
C ASN A 193 38.17 9.96 13.53
N GLY A 194 37.86 10.08 12.23
CA GLY A 194 38.68 9.58 11.12
C GLY A 194 38.42 8.12 10.71
N GLU A 195 37.52 7.41 11.40
CA GLU A 195 37.13 6.04 11.05
C GLU A 195 36.25 6.03 9.79
N GLU A 196 36.49 5.08 8.88
CA GLU A 196 35.79 4.95 7.60
C GLU A 196 34.41 4.29 7.75
N ILE A 197 33.36 5.00 7.31
CA ILE A 197 31.99 4.48 7.30
C ILE A 197 31.57 4.11 5.87
N ILE A 198 31.09 2.89 5.70
CA ILE A 198 30.57 2.36 4.42
C ILE A 198 29.04 2.50 4.39
N ASP A 199 28.45 2.85 3.25
CA ASP A 199 27.00 2.90 3.07
C ASP A 199 26.50 1.81 2.12
N ILE A 200 25.42 1.13 2.51
CA ILE A 200 24.74 0.11 1.69
C ILE A 200 23.29 0.53 1.42
N MET A 201 22.87 0.49 0.17
CA MET A 201 21.45 0.68 -0.20
C MET A 201 20.67 -0.62 0.05
N ARG A 202 19.91 -0.68 1.15
CA ARG A 202 19.29 -1.93 1.63
C ARG A 202 17.84 -2.09 1.21
N PHE A 203 17.02 -1.03 1.30
CA PHE A 203 15.57 -1.15 1.11
C PHE A 203 14.96 -0.06 0.23
N PHE A 204 13.93 -0.45 -0.52
CA PHE A 204 12.92 0.44 -1.07
C PHE A 204 11.62 0.33 -0.28
N HIS A 205 10.98 1.45 0.02
CA HIS A 205 9.60 1.48 0.54
C HIS A 205 8.78 2.62 -0.07
N GLY A 206 7.47 2.58 0.14
CA GLY A 206 6.51 3.44 -0.52
C GLY A 206 5.16 2.75 -0.64
N ASP A 207 4.20 3.42 -1.28
CA ASP A 207 2.88 2.84 -1.54
C ASP A 207 2.94 1.66 -2.54
N ASN A 208 1.82 0.96 -2.73
CA ASN A 208 1.82 -0.22 -3.60
C ASN A 208 2.18 0.11 -5.07
N PRO A 209 1.63 1.15 -5.73
CA PRO A 209 2.12 1.67 -7.01
C PRO A 209 3.63 1.95 -7.10
N ALA A 210 4.24 2.55 -6.07
CA ALA A 210 5.67 2.83 -6.01
C ALA A 210 6.49 1.53 -5.95
N GLN A 211 6.08 0.58 -5.11
CA GLN A 211 6.72 -0.74 -5.01
C GLN A 211 6.61 -1.53 -6.33
N GLN A 212 5.42 -1.54 -6.94
CA GLN A 212 5.17 -2.20 -8.23
C GLN A 212 6.01 -1.57 -9.35
N TYR A 213 6.18 -0.25 -9.32
CA TYR A 213 7.11 0.43 -10.20
C TYR A 213 8.55 -0.06 -9.96
N GLU A 214 9.09 0.05 -8.74
CA GLU A 214 10.51 -0.26 -8.50
C GLU A 214 10.87 -1.72 -8.84
N CYS A 215 9.98 -2.68 -8.56
CA CYS A 215 10.26 -4.11 -8.70
C CYS A 215 9.92 -4.73 -10.07
N GLY A 216 9.41 -3.95 -11.02
CA GLY A 216 9.06 -4.45 -12.35
C GLY A 216 7.65 -5.06 -12.48
N GLN A 217 6.84 -5.04 -11.43
CA GLN A 217 5.48 -5.59 -11.40
C GLN A 217 4.48 -4.75 -12.22
N GLN A 218 3.40 -5.38 -12.67
CA GLN A 218 2.20 -4.69 -13.14
C GLN A 218 1.59 -3.80 -12.05
N LYS A 219 0.98 -2.69 -12.47
CA LYS A 219 0.12 -1.88 -11.60
C LYS A 219 -1.30 -2.45 -11.65
N GLY A 220 -1.90 -2.70 -10.49
CA GLY A 220 -3.21 -3.37 -10.39
C GLY A 220 -3.19 -4.86 -10.75
N GLY A 221 -4.22 -5.34 -11.44
CA GLY A 221 -4.30 -6.74 -11.93
C GLY A 221 -4.60 -7.79 -10.85
N HIS A 222 -4.53 -9.07 -11.24
CA HIS A 222 -4.78 -10.20 -10.33
C HIS A 222 -3.54 -10.62 -9.53
N TYR A 223 -2.34 -10.44 -10.08
CA TYR A 223 -1.08 -10.59 -9.35
C TYR A 223 -0.57 -9.20 -8.95
N TYR A 224 -1.09 -8.68 -7.84
CA TYR A 224 -0.83 -7.31 -7.41
C TYR A 224 0.34 -7.17 -6.43
N CYS A 225 0.84 -8.27 -5.84
CA CYS A 225 1.84 -8.19 -4.79
C CYS A 225 3.24 -7.91 -5.37
N SER A 226 3.94 -6.95 -4.79
CA SER A 226 5.26 -6.49 -5.25
C SER A 226 6.40 -7.46 -4.89
N VAL A 227 6.13 -8.50 -4.09
CA VAL A 227 7.15 -9.42 -3.54
C VAL A 227 6.85 -10.91 -3.72
N CYS A 228 5.61 -11.34 -3.96
CA CYS A 228 5.24 -12.75 -4.08
C CYS A 228 4.22 -12.99 -5.20
N GLY A 229 4.04 -14.24 -5.61
CA GLY A 229 3.15 -14.64 -6.70
C GLY A 229 1.67 -14.83 -6.35
N VAL A 230 1.13 -14.17 -5.30
CA VAL A 230 -0.26 -14.41 -4.87
C VAL A 230 -1.28 -13.97 -5.93
N HIS A 231 -2.22 -14.85 -6.25
CA HIS A 231 -3.36 -14.53 -7.12
C HIS A 231 -4.56 -13.98 -6.34
N ALA A 232 -5.13 -12.86 -6.80
CA ALA A 232 -6.21 -12.14 -6.14
C ALA A 232 -7.47 -12.96 -5.85
N ASN A 233 -7.74 -14.02 -6.62
CA ASN A 233 -8.92 -14.86 -6.41
C ASN A 233 -8.71 -15.94 -5.33
N ARG A 234 -7.47 -16.11 -4.84
CA ARG A 234 -7.09 -17.14 -3.84
C ARG A 234 -6.39 -16.55 -2.62
N VAL A 235 -6.26 -15.23 -2.54
CA VAL A 235 -5.63 -14.50 -1.42
C VAL A 235 -6.17 -14.88 -0.03
N TYR A 236 -7.47 -15.20 0.05
CA TYR A 236 -8.15 -15.62 1.27
C TYR A 236 -7.99 -17.12 1.57
N GLU A 237 -7.32 -17.89 0.73
CA GLU A 237 -6.86 -19.23 1.07
C GLU A 237 -5.50 -19.06 1.78
N LEU A 238 -5.49 -18.94 3.12
CA LEU A 238 -4.24 -18.70 3.86
C LEU A 238 -3.19 -19.78 3.60
N ASP A 239 -3.58 -21.04 3.35
CA ASP A 239 -2.64 -22.12 3.03
C ASP A 239 -2.01 -22.02 1.63
N TYR A 240 -2.62 -21.26 0.71
CA TYR A 240 -2.00 -20.84 -0.54
C TYR A 240 -1.20 -19.55 -0.37
N SER A 241 -1.80 -18.52 0.23
CA SER A 241 -1.20 -17.20 0.48
C SER A 241 0.12 -17.29 1.26
N TYR A 242 0.20 -18.19 2.25
CA TYR A 242 1.39 -18.39 3.09
C TYR A 242 2.48 -19.24 2.43
N ARG A 243 2.17 -19.94 1.34
CA ARG A 243 3.13 -20.72 0.53
C ARG A 243 3.56 -20.00 -0.75
N CYS A 244 3.08 -18.77 -0.98
CA CYS A 244 3.59 -17.89 -2.03
C CYS A 244 4.96 -17.35 -1.61
N THR A 245 6.04 -17.94 -2.12
CA THR A 245 7.42 -17.59 -1.79
C THR A 245 7.81 -16.18 -2.24
N HIS A 246 8.81 -15.61 -1.56
CA HIS A 246 9.41 -14.33 -1.91
C HIS A 246 10.17 -14.40 -3.24
N MET A 247 9.86 -13.46 -4.14
CA MET A 247 10.53 -13.26 -5.43
C MET A 247 11.46 -12.05 -5.36
N SER A 248 12.77 -12.32 -5.25
CA SER A 248 13.79 -11.27 -5.22
C SER A 248 13.85 -10.49 -6.54
N LEU A 249 14.46 -9.31 -6.52
CA LEU A 249 14.70 -8.51 -7.73
C LEU A 249 15.52 -9.29 -8.79
N SER A 250 16.47 -10.11 -8.34
CA SER A 250 17.26 -11.00 -9.21
C SER A 250 16.43 -12.13 -9.83
N ASP A 251 15.46 -12.69 -9.10
CA ASP A 251 14.55 -13.70 -9.65
C ASP A 251 13.62 -13.07 -10.70
N ARG A 252 13.10 -11.87 -10.43
CA ARG A 252 12.27 -11.08 -11.36
C ARG A 252 13.02 -10.71 -12.65
N GLN A 253 14.31 -10.38 -12.54
CA GLN A 253 15.18 -10.16 -13.70
C GLN A 253 15.30 -11.43 -14.55
N LYS A 254 15.65 -12.57 -13.93
CA LYS A 254 15.78 -13.87 -14.63
C LYS A 254 14.49 -14.25 -15.34
N LEU A 255 13.34 -14.15 -14.65
CA LEU A 255 12.02 -14.48 -15.18
C LEU A 255 11.68 -13.68 -16.44
N ILE A 256 12.09 -12.41 -16.54
CA ILE A 256 11.88 -11.60 -17.75
C ILE A 256 12.90 -11.90 -18.85
N LEU A 257 14.14 -12.26 -18.51
CA LEU A 257 15.19 -12.58 -19.49
C LEU A 257 15.13 -14.01 -20.05
N GLU A 258 14.39 -14.92 -19.40
CA GLU A 258 14.16 -16.28 -19.90
C GLU A 258 13.32 -16.31 -21.18
N GLY A 259 12.32 -15.42 -21.28
CA GLY A 259 11.47 -15.30 -22.45
C GLY A 259 12.17 -14.68 -23.65
N ALA A 260 12.03 -15.30 -24.83
CA ALA A 260 12.70 -14.86 -26.05
C ALA A 260 12.23 -13.47 -26.52
N ILE A 261 10.91 -13.20 -26.48
CA ILE A 261 10.35 -11.92 -26.94
C ILE A 261 10.52 -10.86 -25.86
N SER A 262 10.27 -11.21 -24.60
CA SER A 262 10.46 -10.30 -23.47
C SER A 262 11.90 -9.83 -23.37
N ARG A 263 12.89 -10.74 -23.48
CA ARG A 263 14.32 -10.41 -23.54
C ARG A 263 14.65 -9.49 -24.71
N GLN A 264 14.20 -9.81 -25.92
CA GLN A 264 14.47 -8.98 -27.11
C GLN A 264 13.92 -7.56 -26.92
N LYS A 265 12.68 -7.41 -26.46
CA LYS A 265 12.04 -6.10 -26.24
C LYS A 265 12.67 -5.33 -25.08
N THR A 266 13.09 -6.03 -24.01
CA THR A 266 13.81 -5.45 -22.88
C THR A 266 15.17 -4.88 -23.31
N LEU A 267 15.95 -5.64 -24.08
CA LEU A 267 17.25 -5.18 -24.62
C LEU A 267 17.10 -4.03 -25.64
N ALA A 268 15.94 -3.90 -26.27
CA ALA A 268 15.58 -2.76 -27.12
C ALA A 268 15.04 -1.54 -26.35
N GLY A 269 15.10 -1.53 -25.01
CA GLY A 269 14.65 -0.40 -24.19
C GLY A 269 13.13 -0.23 -24.13
N ASN A 270 12.36 -1.31 -24.29
CA ASN A 270 10.91 -1.24 -24.14
C ASN A 270 10.50 -1.28 -22.65
N SER A 271 9.77 -0.26 -22.19
CA SER A 271 9.24 -0.18 -20.81
C SER A 271 8.19 -1.24 -20.45
N LYS A 272 7.53 -1.88 -21.44
CA LYS A 272 6.50 -2.91 -21.24
C LYS A 272 6.70 -4.10 -22.21
N PRO A 273 7.79 -4.87 -22.05
CA PRO A 273 8.22 -5.88 -23.02
C PRO A 273 7.19 -7.02 -23.23
N VAL A 274 6.38 -7.35 -22.23
CA VAL A 274 5.36 -8.41 -22.29
C VAL A 274 3.95 -7.92 -22.69
N HIS A 275 3.77 -6.61 -22.91
CA HIS A 275 2.46 -6.04 -23.16
C HIS A 275 2.02 -6.17 -24.63
N GLN A 276 0.75 -6.51 -24.85
CA GLN A 276 0.11 -6.60 -26.18
C GLN A 276 0.84 -7.51 -27.20
N LEU A 277 1.42 -8.62 -26.73
CA LEU A 277 2.02 -9.62 -27.62
C LEU A 277 0.98 -10.23 -28.59
N LYS A 278 1.36 -10.36 -29.86
CA LYS A 278 0.59 -11.06 -30.91
C LYS A 278 0.69 -12.57 -30.74
N LYS A 279 -0.24 -13.35 -31.31
CA LYS A 279 -0.25 -14.82 -31.19
C LYS A 279 1.11 -15.50 -31.52
N PRO A 280 1.85 -15.12 -32.59
CA PRO A 280 3.16 -15.72 -32.86
C PRO A 280 4.23 -15.35 -31.82
N GLU A 281 4.20 -14.12 -31.29
CA GLU A 281 5.09 -13.68 -30.22
C GLU A 281 4.80 -14.43 -28.91
N LEU A 282 3.51 -14.62 -28.58
CA LEU A 282 3.09 -15.39 -27.40
C LEU A 282 3.54 -16.85 -27.47
N LEU A 283 3.39 -17.50 -28.63
CA LEU A 283 3.89 -18.86 -28.83
C LEU A 283 5.41 -18.94 -28.69
N GLN A 284 6.16 -17.99 -29.26
CA GLN A 284 7.62 -17.97 -29.14
C GLN A 284 8.09 -17.71 -27.69
N GLU A 285 7.41 -16.80 -26.98
CA GLU A 285 7.66 -16.47 -25.58
C GLU A 285 7.40 -17.68 -24.65
N LEU A 286 6.25 -18.35 -24.80
CA LEU A 286 5.91 -19.54 -24.01
C LEU A 286 6.81 -20.74 -24.35
N ASN A 287 7.09 -20.98 -25.63
CA ASN A 287 8.00 -22.05 -26.06
C ASN A 287 9.42 -21.87 -25.48
N SER A 288 9.91 -20.64 -25.31
CA SER A 288 11.20 -20.38 -24.65
C SER A 288 11.19 -20.68 -23.15
N ARG A 289 10.01 -20.61 -22.52
CA ARG A 289 9.74 -21.00 -21.12
C ARG A 289 9.33 -22.48 -20.99
N LYS A 290 9.43 -23.25 -22.07
CA LYS A 290 9.04 -24.68 -22.17
C LYS A 290 7.54 -24.94 -21.94
N ILE A 291 6.70 -23.92 -22.12
CA ILE A 291 5.23 -24.05 -22.10
C ILE A 291 4.76 -24.21 -23.54
N TYR A 292 4.24 -25.39 -23.87
CA TYR A 292 3.78 -25.77 -25.22
C TYR A 292 2.24 -25.90 -25.31
N GLU A 293 1.53 -25.35 -24.33
CA GLU A 293 0.08 -25.42 -24.20
C GLU A 293 -0.62 -24.17 -24.78
N GLY A 294 -1.94 -24.29 -25.01
CA GLY A 294 -2.82 -23.19 -25.39
C GLY A 294 -3.04 -23.06 -26.90
N GLU A 295 -4.31 -23.00 -27.32
CA GLU A 295 -4.69 -22.93 -28.73
C GLU A 295 -5.08 -21.51 -29.16
N THR A 296 -5.81 -20.77 -28.32
CA THR A 296 -6.28 -19.41 -28.63
C THR A 296 -5.28 -18.34 -28.18
N GLN A 297 -5.43 -17.11 -28.67
CA GLN A 297 -4.60 -16.00 -28.16
C GLN A 297 -4.92 -15.67 -26.69
N GLU A 298 -6.10 -16.03 -26.19
CA GLU A 298 -6.52 -15.78 -24.82
C GLU A 298 -5.92 -16.81 -23.86
N ASP A 299 -5.89 -18.09 -24.25
CA ASP A 299 -5.18 -19.14 -23.50
C ASP A 299 -3.70 -18.82 -23.34
N LEU A 300 -3.03 -18.44 -24.43
CA LEU A 300 -1.61 -18.11 -24.41
C LEU A 300 -1.33 -16.85 -23.55
N LYS A 301 -2.23 -15.87 -23.53
CA LYS A 301 -2.11 -14.71 -22.62
C LYS A 301 -2.30 -15.13 -21.17
N ARG A 302 -3.24 -16.03 -20.88
CA ARG A 302 -3.49 -16.55 -19.53
C ARG A 302 -2.28 -17.33 -19.02
N LEU A 303 -1.81 -18.31 -19.78
CA LEU A 303 -0.60 -19.09 -19.47
C LEU A 303 0.61 -18.19 -19.20
N LEU A 304 0.84 -17.17 -20.03
CA LEU A 304 1.94 -16.21 -19.80
C LEU A 304 1.72 -15.34 -18.55
N THR A 305 0.47 -15.00 -18.22
CA THR A 305 0.14 -14.20 -17.02
C THR A 305 0.33 -15.02 -15.74
N ASP A 306 -0.05 -16.29 -15.78
CA ASP A 306 0.13 -17.25 -14.69
C ASP A 306 1.63 -17.51 -14.45
N GLU A 307 2.40 -17.82 -15.51
CA GLU A 307 3.86 -18.02 -15.47
C GLU A 307 4.63 -16.79 -14.96
N LEU A 308 4.27 -15.59 -15.42
CA LEU A 308 4.96 -14.36 -15.01
C LEU A 308 4.55 -13.85 -13.62
N HIS A 309 3.48 -14.37 -13.01
CA HIS A 309 2.91 -13.86 -11.76
C HIS A 309 2.81 -12.31 -11.72
N GLY A 310 2.44 -11.70 -12.85
CA GLY A 310 2.31 -10.24 -13.00
C GLY A 310 3.61 -9.42 -13.13
N VAL A 311 4.79 -10.05 -13.19
CA VAL A 311 6.05 -9.35 -13.52
C VAL A 311 5.99 -8.89 -14.98
N GLN A 312 6.20 -7.60 -15.24
CA GLN A 312 6.08 -7.03 -16.60
C GLN A 312 7.41 -6.61 -17.23
N ARG A 313 8.45 -6.38 -16.42
CA ARG A 313 9.78 -5.90 -16.86
C ARG A 313 10.82 -6.19 -15.78
N VAL A 314 12.11 -6.03 -16.12
CA VAL A 314 13.21 -6.09 -15.14
C VAL A 314 13.05 -4.99 -14.07
N PRO A 315 13.62 -5.16 -12.86
CA PRO A 315 13.64 -4.13 -11.82
C PRO A 315 14.09 -2.76 -12.34
N ALA A 316 13.55 -1.68 -11.78
CA ALA A 316 13.70 -0.34 -12.33
C ALA A 316 15.18 0.10 -12.45
N LEU A 317 16.01 -0.20 -11.44
CA LEU A 317 17.46 0.08 -11.46
C LEU A 317 18.25 -0.68 -12.53
N LEU A 318 17.70 -1.79 -13.06
CA LEU A 318 18.31 -2.59 -14.12
C LEU A 318 17.75 -2.25 -15.51
N TYR A 319 16.88 -1.24 -15.63
CA TYR A 319 16.22 -0.89 -16.90
C TYR A 319 17.20 -0.45 -18.00
N THR A 320 18.23 0.33 -17.65
CA THR A 320 19.22 0.85 -18.60
C THR A 320 20.25 -0.20 -19.02
N ASN A 321 20.58 -1.14 -18.13
CA ASN A 321 21.42 -2.30 -18.44
C ASN A 321 20.76 -3.61 -17.92
N PRO A 322 19.82 -4.20 -18.68
CA PRO A 322 19.06 -5.35 -18.23
C PRO A 322 19.87 -6.62 -17.96
N LEU A 323 21.14 -6.68 -18.38
CA LEU A 323 22.04 -7.82 -18.16
C LEU A 323 23.01 -7.59 -16.99
N ALA A 324 23.04 -6.39 -16.39
CA ALA A 324 23.81 -6.12 -15.18
C ALA A 324 23.28 -6.92 -13.98
N SER A 325 24.15 -7.20 -13.02
CA SER A 325 23.72 -7.68 -11.70
C SER A 325 23.46 -6.49 -10.78
N LEU A 326 22.64 -6.69 -9.74
CA LEU A 326 22.47 -5.66 -8.69
C LEU A 326 23.79 -5.35 -7.98
N ALA A 327 24.67 -6.35 -7.83
CA ALA A 327 26.02 -6.15 -7.28
C ALA A 327 26.87 -5.20 -8.13
N SER A 328 26.80 -5.28 -9.47
CA SER A 328 27.52 -4.36 -10.37
C SER A 328 27.05 -2.91 -10.35
N ILE A 329 25.97 -2.61 -9.62
CA ILE A 329 25.48 -1.24 -9.36
C ILE A 329 25.36 -0.95 -7.85
N ASN A 330 26.15 -1.63 -7.00
CA ASN A 330 26.20 -1.44 -5.54
C ASN A 330 24.84 -1.60 -4.82
N CYS A 331 24.01 -2.54 -5.29
CA CYS A 331 22.68 -2.85 -4.76
C CYS A 331 22.46 -4.37 -4.55
N ASP A 332 23.51 -5.15 -4.32
CA ASP A 332 23.43 -6.60 -4.06
C ASP A 332 22.44 -6.98 -2.94
N LYS A 333 22.38 -6.18 -1.86
CA LYS A 333 21.44 -6.32 -0.74
C LYS A 333 20.12 -5.55 -0.90
N TYR A 334 19.78 -5.05 -2.09
CA TYR A 334 18.59 -4.19 -2.26
C TYR A 334 17.29 -4.99 -2.38
N GLU A 335 16.36 -4.76 -1.45
CA GLU A 335 15.04 -5.40 -1.41
C GLU A 335 13.88 -4.40 -1.35
N ILE A 336 12.69 -4.86 -1.75
CA ILE A 336 11.44 -4.11 -1.59
C ILE A 336 10.81 -4.50 -0.26
N LEU A 337 10.46 -3.55 0.60
CA LEU A 337 9.69 -3.85 1.80
C LEU A 337 8.28 -4.34 1.42
N PRO A 338 7.90 -5.58 1.76
CA PRO A 338 6.60 -6.15 1.35
C PRO A 338 5.39 -5.51 2.06
N PHE A 339 5.59 -4.88 3.22
CA PHE A 339 4.54 -4.31 4.06
C PHE A 339 4.91 -2.89 4.51
N GLU A 340 4.02 -1.93 4.25
CA GLU A 340 4.20 -0.52 4.60
C GLU A 340 3.10 -0.12 5.61
N PRO A 341 3.42 0.04 6.91
CA PRO A 341 2.41 0.22 7.96
C PRO A 341 1.46 1.41 7.79
N LEU A 342 1.87 2.51 7.14
CA LEU A 342 1.01 3.69 6.97
C LEU A 342 -0.20 3.38 6.09
N HIS A 343 0.05 2.82 4.91
CA HIS A 343 -0.99 2.47 3.95
C HIS A 343 -1.68 1.15 4.31
N ASP A 344 -0.92 0.09 4.58
CA ASP A 344 -1.49 -1.26 4.69
C ASP A 344 -2.35 -1.43 5.94
N VAL A 345 -1.87 -0.96 7.11
CA VAL A 345 -2.67 -1.00 8.35
C VAL A 345 -3.83 -0.01 8.27
N GLY A 346 -3.58 1.23 7.84
CA GLY A 346 -4.61 2.27 7.75
C GLY A 346 -5.78 1.87 6.87
N LYS A 347 -5.51 1.25 5.71
CA LYS A 347 -6.53 0.79 4.77
C LYS A 347 -7.25 -0.48 5.23
N HIS A 348 -6.55 -1.40 5.90
CA HIS A 348 -7.21 -2.57 6.48
C HIS A 348 -8.16 -2.17 7.63
N ILE A 349 -7.74 -1.23 8.48
CA ILE A 349 -8.62 -0.65 9.51
C ILE A 349 -9.84 0.05 8.87
N GLU A 350 -9.65 0.86 7.83
CA GLU A 350 -10.75 1.51 7.10
C GLU A 350 -11.73 0.46 6.54
N ASN A 351 -11.23 -0.61 5.92
CA ASN A 351 -12.06 -1.70 5.40
C ASN A 351 -12.87 -2.39 6.52
N ILE A 352 -12.24 -2.73 7.65
CA ILE A 352 -12.91 -3.36 8.80
C ILE A 352 -14.00 -2.44 9.37
N LEU A 353 -13.69 -1.17 9.62
CA LEU A 353 -14.65 -0.22 10.20
C LEU A 353 -15.83 0.10 9.27
N VAL A 354 -15.64 0.04 7.95
CA VAL A 354 -16.73 0.23 6.97
C VAL A 354 -17.61 -1.01 6.84
N GLU A 355 -17.03 -2.21 6.91
CA GLU A 355 -17.74 -3.47 6.62
C GLU A 355 -18.41 -4.06 7.87
N LEU A 356 -17.75 -4.03 9.04
CA LEU A 356 -18.21 -4.64 10.28
C LEU A 356 -19.65 -4.26 10.71
N PRO A 357 -20.11 -2.99 10.61
CA PRO A 357 -21.48 -2.62 10.99
C PRO A 357 -22.58 -3.38 10.23
N MET A 358 -22.26 -4.04 9.11
CA MET A 358 -23.23 -4.82 8.34
C MET A 358 -23.34 -6.29 8.78
N HIS A 359 -22.52 -6.75 9.73
CA HIS A 359 -22.42 -8.15 10.17
C HIS A 359 -22.65 -8.35 11.67
N VAL A 360 -23.18 -7.32 12.33
CA VAL A 360 -23.54 -7.28 13.75
C VAL A 360 -25.03 -6.96 13.89
N SER A 361 -25.60 -6.99 15.10
CA SER A 361 -27.00 -6.62 15.33
C SER A 361 -27.26 -5.14 14.96
N PRO A 362 -28.51 -4.72 14.69
CA PRO A 362 -28.83 -3.32 14.42
C PRO A 362 -28.41 -2.35 15.53
N GLU A 363 -28.50 -2.78 16.79
CA GLU A 363 -28.10 -2.02 17.98
C GLU A 363 -26.57 -1.87 18.06
N GLU A 364 -25.84 -2.97 17.83
CA GLU A 364 -24.38 -3.00 17.75
C GLU A 364 -23.86 -2.15 16.58
N ALA A 365 -24.50 -2.28 15.41
CA ALA A 365 -24.19 -1.52 14.20
C ALA A 365 -24.36 -0.01 14.42
N THR A 366 -25.44 0.39 15.08
CA THR A 366 -25.71 1.79 15.43
C THR A 366 -24.62 2.32 16.37
N MET A 367 -24.32 1.61 17.45
CA MET A 367 -23.27 1.98 18.41
C MET A 367 -21.89 2.13 17.75
N ILE A 368 -21.52 1.20 16.86
CA ILE A 368 -20.24 1.24 16.14
C ILE A 368 -20.22 2.42 15.16
N THR A 369 -21.29 2.61 14.38
CA THR A 369 -21.38 3.69 13.38
C THR A 369 -21.31 5.07 14.04
N GLU A 370 -22.08 5.32 15.09
CA GLU A 370 -22.01 6.56 15.88
C GLU A 370 -20.59 6.82 16.40
N THR A 371 -19.91 5.77 16.90
CA THR A 371 -18.54 5.90 17.43
C THR A 371 -17.53 6.23 16.32
N ILE A 372 -17.67 5.62 15.14
CA ILE A 372 -16.85 5.93 13.97
C ILE A 372 -17.07 7.38 13.51
N GLU A 373 -18.33 7.83 13.43
CA GLU A 373 -18.69 9.19 13.03
C GLU A 373 -18.18 10.23 14.04
N LEU A 374 -18.24 9.95 15.34
CA LEU A 374 -17.68 10.81 16.39
C LEU A 374 -16.15 10.94 16.33
N CYS A 375 -15.44 9.85 15.99
CA CYS A 375 -13.97 9.86 15.94
C CYS A 375 -13.40 10.46 14.64
N LEU A 376 -13.99 10.11 13.50
CA LEU A 376 -13.53 10.58 12.19
C LEU A 376 -14.15 11.92 11.81
N GLY A 377 -15.35 12.23 12.30
CA GLY A 377 -16.08 13.46 12.00
C GLY A 377 -16.31 13.71 10.50
N LYS A 378 -16.61 14.97 10.17
CA LYS A 378 -16.63 15.49 8.78
C LYS A 378 -15.21 15.82 8.26
N LYS A 379 -14.14 15.13 8.68
CA LYS A 379 -12.77 15.38 8.19
C LYS A 379 -12.67 15.08 6.69
N GLU A 380 -12.31 16.08 5.88
CA GLU A 380 -12.11 15.94 4.42
C GLU A 380 -10.98 14.96 4.07
N THR A 381 -9.93 14.90 4.89
CA THR A 381 -8.84 13.93 4.77
C THR A 381 -8.67 13.20 6.10
N LYS A 382 -8.81 11.88 6.05
CA LYS A 382 -8.62 10.96 7.18
C LYS A 382 -7.24 10.32 7.02
N ARG A 383 -6.34 10.55 7.97
CA ARG A 383 -4.98 9.97 7.99
C ARG A 383 -5.00 8.60 8.66
N CYS A 384 -3.95 7.80 8.48
CA CYS A 384 -3.81 6.52 9.19
C CYS A 384 -3.91 6.71 10.71
N PHE A 385 -3.29 7.76 11.27
CA PHE A 385 -3.47 8.18 12.67
C PHE A 385 -4.94 8.26 13.11
N ASP A 386 -5.82 8.86 12.29
CA ASP A 386 -7.25 8.99 12.61
C ASP A 386 -7.95 7.63 12.67
N TYR A 387 -7.67 6.74 11.71
CA TYR A 387 -8.19 5.37 11.69
C TYR A 387 -7.67 4.53 12.87
N ARG A 388 -6.37 4.62 13.17
CA ARG A 388 -5.72 3.93 14.30
C ARG A 388 -6.32 4.34 15.65
N CYS A 389 -6.63 5.62 15.84
CA CYS A 389 -7.35 6.10 17.03
C CYS A 389 -8.80 5.62 17.05
N THR A 390 -9.51 5.70 15.91
CA THR A 390 -10.91 5.26 15.80
C THR A 390 -11.06 3.79 16.14
N LEU A 391 -10.17 2.92 15.65
CA LEU A 391 -10.18 1.49 15.98
C LEU A 391 -10.11 1.26 17.50
N ILE A 392 -9.20 1.94 18.21
CA ILE A 392 -9.06 1.78 19.66
C ILE A 392 -10.33 2.27 20.38
N THR A 393 -10.89 3.41 19.99
CA THR A 393 -12.12 3.94 20.59
C THR A 393 -13.33 3.04 20.34
N VAL A 394 -13.49 2.52 19.11
CA VAL A 394 -14.53 1.54 18.77
C VAL A 394 -14.35 0.26 19.59
N THR A 395 -13.13 -0.28 19.66
CA THR A 395 -12.80 -1.47 20.48
C THR A 395 -13.21 -1.25 21.94
N ASN A 396 -12.82 -0.12 22.53
CA ASN A 396 -13.16 0.21 23.92
C ASN A 396 -14.69 0.35 24.12
N ARG A 397 -15.40 0.91 23.13
CA ARG A 397 -16.84 1.09 23.20
C ARG A 397 -17.61 -0.24 23.19
N VAL A 398 -17.14 -1.24 22.45
CA VAL A 398 -17.86 -2.52 22.24
C VAL A 398 -17.52 -3.62 23.25
N ILE A 399 -16.44 -3.51 24.02
CA ILE A 399 -16.04 -4.52 25.02
C ILE A 399 -17.23 -4.88 25.94
N GLY A 400 -17.49 -6.18 26.06
CA GLY A 400 -18.59 -6.73 26.87
C GLY A 400 -20.01 -6.41 26.37
N LYS A 401 -20.18 -5.86 25.16
CA LYS A 401 -21.48 -5.52 24.56
C LYS A 401 -21.74 -6.17 23.20
N VAL A 402 -20.71 -6.78 22.61
CA VAL A 402 -20.77 -7.52 21.36
C VAL A 402 -20.28 -8.95 21.58
N SER A 403 -20.45 -9.83 20.59
CA SER A 403 -19.91 -11.19 20.65
C SER A 403 -18.40 -11.22 20.87
N LEU A 404 -17.91 -12.29 21.49
CA LEU A 404 -16.48 -12.45 21.81
C LEU A 404 -15.62 -12.47 20.54
N GLU A 405 -16.15 -12.98 19.43
CA GLU A 405 -15.55 -12.98 18.10
C GLU A 405 -15.33 -11.57 17.56
N VAL A 406 -16.36 -10.71 17.63
CA VAL A 406 -16.28 -9.30 17.19
C VAL A 406 -15.29 -8.52 18.07
N GLN A 407 -15.34 -8.76 19.39
CA GLN A 407 -14.38 -8.15 20.32
C GLN A 407 -12.95 -8.57 19.99
N ARG A 408 -12.69 -9.87 19.79
CA ARG A 408 -11.37 -10.41 19.43
C ARG A 408 -10.89 -9.92 18.06
N LEU A 409 -11.77 -9.77 17.07
CA LEU A 409 -11.43 -9.24 15.74
C LEU A 409 -10.82 -7.84 15.84
N LEU A 410 -11.43 -6.97 16.64
CA LEU A 410 -10.95 -5.60 16.84
C LEU A 410 -9.71 -5.56 17.74
N GLN A 411 -9.70 -6.32 18.84
CA GLN A 411 -8.57 -6.42 19.76
C GLN A 411 -7.29 -6.92 19.09
N THR A 412 -7.37 -7.97 18.28
CA THR A 412 -6.21 -8.47 17.51
C THR A 412 -5.66 -7.39 16.58
N LEU A 413 -6.53 -6.63 15.90
CA LEU A 413 -6.09 -5.53 15.03
C LEU A 413 -5.47 -4.36 15.81
N VAL A 414 -5.91 -4.10 17.04
CA VAL A 414 -5.30 -3.10 17.93
C VAL A 414 -3.87 -3.50 18.30
N GLU A 415 -3.60 -4.76 18.63
CA GLU A 415 -2.23 -5.19 18.92
C GLU A 415 -1.35 -5.26 17.67
N ILE A 416 -1.90 -5.72 16.54
CA ILE A 416 -1.23 -5.70 15.23
C ILE A 416 -0.73 -4.28 14.88
N GLN A 417 -1.58 -3.24 15.02
CA GLN A 417 -1.14 -1.86 14.74
C GLN A 417 -0.13 -1.32 15.77
N ALA A 418 -0.05 -1.92 16.96
CA ALA A 418 0.93 -1.53 17.97
C ALA A 418 2.31 -2.12 17.65
N ILE A 419 2.37 -3.38 17.23
CA ILE A 419 3.61 -4.05 16.80
C ILE A 419 4.09 -3.47 15.45
N ALA A 420 3.19 -3.23 14.49
CA ALA A 420 3.52 -2.65 13.18
C ALA A 420 4.10 -1.22 13.26
N TYR A 421 3.90 -0.51 14.36
CA TYR A 421 4.51 0.80 14.68
C TYR A 421 5.52 0.70 15.85
N GLY A 422 5.94 -0.52 16.20
CA GLY A 422 6.91 -0.78 17.24
C GLY A 422 8.31 -0.27 16.85
N ARG A 423 9.01 0.29 17.84
CA ARG A 423 10.43 0.64 17.75
C ARG A 423 11.30 -0.61 17.68
N ASP A 424 12.55 -0.43 17.27
CA ASP A 424 13.57 -1.48 17.30
C ASP A 424 13.75 -2.08 18.70
N GLU A 425 13.72 -1.25 19.75
CA GLU A 425 13.79 -1.68 21.16
C GLU A 425 12.62 -2.59 21.63
N ASN A 426 11.56 -2.71 20.82
CA ASN A 426 10.42 -3.61 21.06
C ASN A 426 10.47 -4.90 20.21
N CYS A 427 11.47 -5.04 19.31
CA CYS A 427 11.63 -6.20 18.47
C CYS A 427 12.31 -7.33 19.26
N SER A 428 11.58 -8.41 19.50
CA SER A 428 12.04 -9.54 20.32
C SER A 428 11.45 -10.85 19.80
N PRO A 429 12.02 -12.03 20.15
CA PRO A 429 11.41 -13.31 19.81
C PRO A 429 9.94 -13.40 20.24
N GLN A 430 9.60 -12.87 21.43
CA GLN A 430 8.22 -12.78 21.89
C GLN A 430 7.34 -11.93 20.97
N SER A 431 7.75 -10.70 20.61
CA SER A 431 6.92 -9.81 19.79
C SER A 431 6.81 -10.27 18.34
N VAL A 432 7.82 -10.95 17.80
CA VAL A 432 7.77 -11.66 16.52
C VAL A 432 6.74 -12.80 16.55
N LEU A 433 6.81 -13.70 17.53
CA LEU A 433 5.85 -14.80 17.67
C LEU A 433 4.42 -14.27 17.83
N ARG A 434 4.25 -13.24 18.65
CA ARG A 434 2.96 -12.55 18.84
C ARG A 434 2.43 -12.00 17.53
N PHE A 435 3.27 -11.36 16.71
CA PHE A 435 2.83 -10.77 15.46
C PHE A 435 2.39 -11.84 14.44
N HIS A 436 3.10 -12.96 14.35
CA HIS A 436 2.70 -14.11 13.54
C HIS A 436 1.34 -14.66 14.00
N ASN A 437 1.20 -14.93 15.31
CA ASN A 437 -0.02 -15.51 15.88
C ASN A 437 -1.23 -14.59 15.73
N LEU A 438 -1.06 -13.29 16.00
CA LEU A 438 -2.11 -12.29 15.87
C LEU A 438 -2.55 -12.10 14.41
N THR A 439 -1.65 -12.03 13.43
CA THR A 439 -2.06 -11.81 12.03
C THR A 439 -2.80 -12.99 11.45
N TRP A 440 -2.42 -14.23 11.80
CA TRP A 440 -3.18 -15.43 11.46
C TRP A 440 -4.55 -15.46 12.15
N LEU A 441 -4.60 -15.23 13.47
CA LEU A 441 -5.85 -15.23 14.24
C LEU A 441 -6.81 -14.12 13.76
N HIS A 442 -6.28 -12.93 13.46
CA HIS A 442 -7.05 -11.82 12.90
C HIS A 442 -7.60 -12.15 11.51
N ALA A 443 -6.80 -12.79 10.65
CA ALA A 443 -7.25 -13.22 9.33
C ALA A 443 -8.37 -14.28 9.42
N PHE A 444 -8.27 -15.22 10.36
CA PHE A 444 -9.34 -16.17 10.66
C PHE A 444 -10.61 -15.49 11.20
N LEU A 445 -10.47 -14.58 12.17
CA LEU A 445 -11.59 -13.82 12.73
C LEU A 445 -12.31 -12.96 11.70
N CYS A 446 -11.59 -12.41 10.71
CA CYS A 446 -12.21 -11.75 9.56
C CYS A 446 -13.23 -12.67 8.86
N TRP A 447 -12.90 -13.94 8.63
CA TRP A 447 -13.83 -14.88 8.00
C TRP A 447 -14.94 -15.35 8.94
N GLN A 448 -14.67 -15.51 10.22
CA GLN A 448 -15.69 -15.93 11.18
C GLN A 448 -16.76 -14.85 11.41
N VAL A 449 -16.38 -13.57 11.39
CA VAL A 449 -17.28 -12.44 11.66
C VAL A 449 -17.89 -11.83 10.39
N ILE A 450 -17.09 -11.62 9.34
CA ILE A 450 -17.51 -10.92 8.11
C ILE A 450 -17.75 -11.91 6.95
N GLY A 451 -16.99 -13.01 6.92
CA GLY A 451 -17.09 -14.04 5.88
C GLY A 451 -16.71 -13.55 4.49
N TYR A 452 -17.19 -14.26 3.46
CA TYR A 452 -16.91 -13.96 2.05
C TYR A 452 -17.99 -13.11 1.37
N GLN A 453 -19.16 -12.96 2.00
CA GLN A 453 -20.31 -12.20 1.49
C GLN A 453 -20.31 -10.78 2.05
N THR A 454 -19.30 -10.00 1.66
CA THR A 454 -19.18 -8.58 2.01
C THR A 454 -20.32 -7.74 1.40
N LYS A 455 -20.83 -6.78 2.16
CA LYS A 455 -22.04 -5.99 1.92
C LYS A 455 -21.76 -4.52 1.56
N LYS A 456 -20.64 -3.93 1.99
CA LYS A 456 -20.26 -2.53 1.64
C LYS A 456 -19.16 -2.47 0.58
N MET A 457 -18.34 -3.50 0.47
CA MET A 457 -17.32 -3.61 -0.57
C MET A 457 -17.27 -5.02 -1.18
N THR A 458 -16.42 -5.21 -2.18
CA THR A 458 -16.16 -6.53 -2.76
C THR A 458 -15.17 -7.31 -1.90
N CYS A 459 -15.27 -8.63 -1.88
CA CYS A 459 -14.29 -9.50 -1.21
C CYS A 459 -12.85 -9.22 -1.70
N ARG A 460 -12.65 -8.92 -3.00
CA ARG A 460 -11.35 -8.50 -3.57
C ARG A 460 -10.80 -7.19 -2.98
N LYS A 461 -11.65 -6.28 -2.50
CA LYS A 461 -11.22 -5.06 -1.79
C LYS A 461 -10.94 -5.33 -0.32
N PHE A 462 -11.81 -6.12 0.34
CA PHE A 462 -11.70 -6.45 1.75
C PHE A 462 -10.50 -7.38 2.03
N CYS A 463 -10.48 -8.57 1.45
CA CYS A 463 -9.36 -9.52 1.47
C CYS A 463 -8.25 -9.17 0.45
N GLY A 464 -8.14 -7.91 0.04
CA GLY A 464 -7.25 -7.46 -1.03
C GLY A 464 -5.78 -7.30 -0.59
N VAL A 465 -5.06 -6.42 -1.29
CA VAL A 465 -3.61 -6.18 -1.07
C VAL A 465 -3.26 -5.85 0.37
N TYR A 466 -4.06 -5.04 1.06
CA TYR A 466 -3.82 -4.63 2.43
C TYR A 466 -3.94 -5.81 3.42
N PHE A 467 -5.00 -6.62 3.28
CA PHE A 467 -5.18 -7.85 4.04
C PHE A 467 -4.06 -8.86 3.77
N HIS A 468 -3.66 -9.04 2.49
CA HIS A 468 -2.59 -9.95 2.12
C HIS A 468 -1.24 -9.54 2.75
N LYS A 469 -0.82 -8.28 2.58
CA LYS A 469 0.45 -7.80 3.13
C LYS A 469 0.46 -7.89 4.66
N LEU A 470 -0.64 -7.55 5.32
CA LEU A 470 -0.79 -7.68 6.77
C LEU A 470 -0.70 -9.13 7.24
N SER A 471 -1.43 -10.04 6.60
CA SER A 471 -1.52 -11.45 7.02
C SER A 471 -0.32 -12.31 6.61
N ALA A 472 0.27 -12.05 5.45
CA ALA A 472 1.28 -12.91 4.83
C ALA A 472 2.71 -12.33 4.86
N HIS A 473 2.90 -11.03 5.07
CA HIS A 473 4.24 -10.42 5.01
C HIS A 473 4.66 -9.61 6.24
N ALA A 474 3.73 -8.92 6.92
CA ALA A 474 4.06 -8.02 8.03
C ALA A 474 4.90 -8.68 9.15
N ALA A 475 4.53 -9.89 9.55
CA ALA A 475 5.22 -10.61 10.62
C ALA A 475 6.61 -11.11 10.21
N ILE A 476 6.77 -11.60 8.96
CA ILE A 476 8.08 -12.00 8.40
C ILE A 476 9.00 -10.79 8.27
N GLN A 477 8.48 -9.65 7.81
CA GLN A 477 9.24 -8.41 7.72
C GLN A 477 9.76 -7.96 9.10
N ASN A 478 8.91 -8.08 10.13
CA ASN A 478 9.26 -7.74 11.50
C ASN A 478 10.32 -8.68 12.13
N ARG A 479 10.65 -9.82 11.52
CA ARG A 479 11.80 -10.65 11.95
C ARG A 479 13.14 -10.00 11.64
N LEU A 480 13.22 -9.25 10.54
CA LEU A 480 14.46 -8.66 10.03
C LEU A 480 14.61 -7.16 10.32
N ILE A 481 13.50 -6.41 10.38
CA ILE A 481 13.49 -4.94 10.52
C ILE A 481 12.24 -4.46 11.27
N SER A 482 12.42 -3.54 12.21
CA SER A 482 11.33 -3.02 13.05
C SER A 482 10.22 -2.32 12.25
N GLY A 483 8.96 -2.43 12.70
CA GLY A 483 7.81 -1.78 12.06
C GLY A 483 7.96 -0.26 11.91
N LYS A 484 8.52 0.42 12.92
CA LYS A 484 8.85 1.86 12.84
C LYS A 484 9.80 2.19 11.69
N SER A 485 10.82 1.36 11.46
CA SER A 485 11.75 1.54 10.34
C SER A 485 11.11 1.38 8.96
N CYS A 486 9.90 0.82 8.86
CA CYS A 486 9.22 0.53 7.61
C CYS A 486 8.17 1.58 7.21
N HIS A 487 7.64 2.38 8.15
CA HIS A 487 6.52 3.28 7.90
C HIS A 487 6.90 4.56 7.14
N ALA A 488 5.99 5.10 6.33
CA ALA A 488 6.20 6.30 5.50
C ALA A 488 5.78 7.65 6.14
N GLU A 489 5.44 7.70 7.43
CA GLU A 489 4.87 8.90 8.08
C GLU A 489 5.75 10.17 7.98
N GLU A 490 7.08 10.08 8.19
CA GLU A 490 7.97 11.24 8.06
C GLU A 490 8.11 11.68 6.60
N GLN A 491 8.16 10.74 5.65
CA GLN A 491 8.23 11.02 4.22
C GLN A 491 6.95 11.70 3.72
N GLU A 492 5.77 11.28 4.19
CA GLU A 492 4.52 11.99 3.94
C GLU A 492 4.50 13.38 4.58
N ARG A 493 5.11 13.58 5.76
CA ARG A 493 5.23 14.92 6.38
C ARG A 493 6.11 15.84 5.54
N VAL A 494 7.25 15.35 5.05
CA VAL A 494 8.09 16.08 4.08
C VAL A 494 7.30 16.41 2.81
N PHE A 495 6.53 15.45 2.28
CA PHE A 495 5.69 15.67 1.11
C PHE A 495 4.57 16.71 1.35
N ASN A 496 3.97 16.73 2.54
CA ASN A 496 3.02 17.76 2.93
C ASN A 496 3.68 19.15 3.04
N ALA A 497 4.93 19.23 3.51
CA ALA A 497 5.73 20.46 3.47
C ALA A 497 6.00 20.92 2.03
N VAL A 498 6.44 20.02 1.12
CA VAL A 498 6.57 20.29 -0.33
C VAL A 498 5.28 20.92 -0.89
N THR A 499 4.14 20.35 -0.53
CA THR A 499 2.82 20.79 -0.99
C THR A 499 2.46 22.18 -0.45
N ASN A 500 2.73 22.46 0.82
CA ASN A 500 2.48 23.75 1.47
C ASN A 500 3.44 24.86 0.97
N ILE A 501 4.72 24.54 0.79
CA ILE A 501 5.70 25.39 0.11
C ILE A 501 5.20 25.77 -1.28
N THR A 502 4.72 24.79 -2.06
CA THR A 502 4.27 25.07 -3.43
C THR A 502 3.03 25.96 -3.46
N ARG A 503 2.07 25.78 -2.52
CA ARG A 503 0.90 26.66 -2.38
C ARG A 503 1.26 28.08 -1.99
N SER A 504 2.23 28.26 -1.09
CA SER A 504 2.61 29.57 -0.55
C SER A 504 3.61 30.34 -1.42
N THR A 505 4.28 29.68 -2.37
CA THR A 505 5.40 30.28 -3.12
C THR A 505 5.29 30.23 -4.63
N SER A 506 4.52 29.29 -5.20
CA SER A 506 4.48 29.15 -6.64
C SER A 506 3.56 30.20 -7.26
N SER A 507 4.05 30.85 -8.31
CA SER A 507 3.22 31.55 -9.30
C SER A 507 2.54 30.54 -10.26
N TYR A 508 2.35 29.29 -9.82
CA TYR A 508 1.96 28.12 -10.62
C TYR A 508 2.84 27.91 -11.88
N LYS A 509 4.12 28.34 -11.83
CA LYS A 509 5.14 28.04 -12.85
C LYS A 509 5.94 26.79 -12.44
N PRO A 510 5.88 25.68 -13.19
CA PRO A 510 6.55 24.42 -12.82
C PRO A 510 8.04 24.57 -12.52
N ASP A 511 8.74 25.34 -13.36
CA ASP A 511 10.19 25.54 -13.35
C ASP A 511 10.69 26.16 -12.02
N HIS A 512 9.81 26.88 -11.32
CA HIS A 512 10.10 27.50 -10.03
C HIS A 512 9.77 26.57 -8.84
N ILE A 513 8.89 25.58 -9.01
CA ILE A 513 8.44 24.69 -7.93
C ILE A 513 9.62 23.88 -7.39
N ILE A 514 10.33 23.19 -8.28
CA ILE A 514 11.41 22.26 -7.93
C ILE A 514 12.54 22.97 -7.15
N GLY A 515 12.96 24.15 -7.62
CA GLY A 515 13.99 24.95 -6.94
C GLY A 515 13.53 25.49 -5.58
N ASN A 516 12.31 26.04 -5.50
CA ASN A 516 11.76 26.58 -4.25
C ASN A 516 11.59 25.50 -3.18
N VAL A 517 11.16 24.30 -3.57
CA VAL A 517 10.98 23.14 -2.68
C VAL A 517 12.30 22.76 -2.01
N LEU A 518 13.37 22.58 -2.80
CA LEU A 518 14.69 22.22 -2.26
C LEU A 518 15.23 23.30 -1.32
N LEU A 519 15.11 24.58 -1.68
CA LEU A 519 15.56 25.69 -0.83
C LEU A 519 14.79 25.78 0.48
N ARG A 520 13.45 25.69 0.43
CA ARG A 520 12.62 25.93 1.61
C ARG A 520 12.61 24.78 2.59
N ILE A 521 12.68 23.53 2.15
CA ILE A 521 12.84 22.39 3.08
C ILE A 521 14.15 22.53 3.87
N GLN A 522 15.25 22.94 3.22
CA GLN A 522 16.50 23.22 3.93
C GLN A 522 16.39 24.42 4.88
N ALA A 523 15.63 25.46 4.52
CA ALA A 523 15.42 26.63 5.39
C ALA A 523 14.56 26.28 6.61
N GLU A 524 13.43 25.60 6.43
CA GLU A 524 12.53 25.15 7.51
C GLU A 524 13.25 24.18 8.46
N LYS A 525 14.09 23.27 7.94
CA LYS A 525 14.99 22.42 8.74
C LYS A 525 15.99 23.26 9.57
N LYS A 526 16.64 24.26 8.99
CA LYS A 526 17.60 25.14 9.71
C LYS A 526 16.93 26.06 10.73
N LEU A 527 15.69 26.49 10.49
CA LEU A 527 14.92 27.37 11.39
C LEU A 527 14.25 26.63 12.55
N GLY A 528 14.17 25.29 12.49
CA GLY A 528 13.45 24.48 13.48
C GLY A 528 11.92 24.49 13.30
N GLU A 529 11.41 25.27 12.35
CA GLU A 529 9.99 25.35 11.98
C GLU A 529 9.45 24.02 11.43
N TYR A 530 10.34 23.13 10.97
CA TYR A 530 10.01 21.76 10.54
C TYR A 530 9.35 20.88 11.62
N HIS A 531 9.44 21.27 12.90
CA HIS A 531 8.98 20.46 14.04
C HIS A 531 7.94 21.14 14.94
N SER A 532 7.36 22.28 14.53
CA SER A 532 6.39 22.99 15.36
C SER A 532 5.01 22.30 15.40
N GLU A 533 4.57 21.95 16.61
CA GLU A 533 3.19 21.71 17.07
C GLU A 533 2.50 20.33 16.84
N ASN A 534 3.04 19.37 16.06
CA ASN A 534 2.37 18.06 15.92
C ASN A 534 3.29 16.88 15.52
N THR A 535 4.26 16.50 16.36
CA THR A 535 5.26 15.46 16.02
C THR A 535 4.66 14.04 15.94
N ILE A 536 5.33 13.10 15.25
CA ILE A 536 4.94 11.68 15.28
C ILE A 536 4.91 11.17 16.72
N ASP A 537 5.90 11.53 17.53
CA ASP A 537 5.94 11.10 18.93
C ASP A 537 4.71 11.54 19.71
N GLN A 538 4.17 12.75 19.47
CA GLN A 538 2.92 13.19 20.10
C GLN A 538 1.72 12.34 19.68
N GLN A 539 1.64 11.99 18.39
CA GLN A 539 0.59 11.13 17.82
C GLN A 539 0.69 9.69 18.33
N GLN A 540 1.87 9.08 18.29
CA GLN A 540 2.09 7.74 18.82
C GLN A 540 1.89 7.69 20.34
N ASN A 541 2.30 8.72 21.09
CA ASN A 541 1.98 8.86 22.53
C ASN A 541 0.47 8.98 22.77
N HIS A 542 -0.29 9.64 21.90
CA HIS A 542 -1.75 9.71 22.01
C HIS A 542 -2.38 8.32 21.78
N ILE A 543 -1.98 7.61 20.72
CA ILE A 543 -2.40 6.23 20.45
C ILE A 543 -2.05 5.31 21.62
N SER A 544 -0.82 5.38 22.16
CA SER A 544 -0.42 4.58 23.33
C SER A 544 -1.21 4.91 24.59
N LYS A 545 -1.65 6.16 24.78
CA LYS A 545 -2.54 6.55 25.89
C LYS A 545 -3.95 5.99 25.71
N LEU A 546 -4.49 6.02 24.48
CA LEU A 546 -5.78 5.39 24.18
C LEU A 546 -5.72 3.87 24.37
N ALA A 547 -4.67 3.21 23.86
CA ALA A 547 -4.51 1.75 23.97
C ALA A 547 -4.45 1.26 25.42
N LYS A 548 -3.85 2.04 26.33
CA LYS A 548 -3.84 1.76 27.79
C LYS A 548 -5.21 1.74 28.46
N SER A 549 -6.27 2.19 27.80
CA SER A 549 -7.65 2.07 28.31
C SER A 549 -8.28 0.70 28.03
N LEU A 550 -7.68 -0.11 27.15
CA LEU A 550 -8.12 -1.47 26.84
C LEU A 550 -7.51 -2.49 27.83
N PRO A 551 -8.21 -3.60 28.12
CA PRO A 551 -7.59 -4.73 28.79
C PRO A 551 -6.45 -5.28 27.92
N SER A 552 -5.31 -5.59 28.55
CA SER A 552 -4.23 -6.31 27.88
C SER A 552 -4.69 -7.72 27.52
N LEU A 553 -4.42 -8.16 26.30
CA LEU A 553 -4.66 -9.56 25.96
C LEU A 553 -3.54 -10.42 26.56
N GLY A 554 -3.94 -11.56 27.12
CA GLY A 554 -2.99 -12.61 27.47
C GLY A 554 -2.43 -13.30 26.24
N ASN A 555 -1.78 -14.42 26.49
CA ASN A 555 -1.20 -15.32 25.49
C ASN A 555 -2.21 -15.71 24.39
N THR A 556 -1.73 -15.94 23.17
CA THR A 556 -2.60 -16.41 22.09
C THR A 556 -3.03 -17.84 22.38
N VAL A 557 -4.32 -18.06 22.61
CA VAL A 557 -4.93 -19.39 22.74
C VAL A 557 -5.75 -19.70 21.50
N VAL A 558 -5.44 -20.83 20.86
CA VAL A 558 -6.11 -21.33 19.64
C VAL A 558 -6.89 -22.61 20.00
N PRO A 559 -8.24 -22.56 20.01
CA PRO A 559 -9.08 -23.71 20.30
C PRO A 559 -8.85 -24.93 19.39
N PHE A 560 -8.93 -26.13 19.97
CA PHE A 560 -8.79 -27.40 19.25
C PHE A 560 -9.81 -27.56 18.10
N SER A 561 -11.02 -27.03 18.28
CA SER A 561 -12.08 -26.99 17.27
C SER A 561 -11.69 -26.16 16.03
N ILE A 562 -10.85 -25.14 16.19
CA ILE A 562 -10.30 -24.34 15.09
C ILE A 562 -9.13 -25.08 14.44
N ILE A 563 -8.23 -25.67 15.24
CA ILE A 563 -7.07 -26.47 14.76
C ILE A 563 -7.50 -27.62 13.85
N THR A 564 -8.56 -28.34 14.23
CA THR A 564 -9.09 -29.46 13.44
C THR A 564 -9.77 -28.97 12.17
N ARG A 565 -10.73 -28.03 12.29
CA ARG A 565 -11.52 -27.48 11.18
C ARG A 565 -10.66 -26.77 10.13
N HIS A 566 -9.64 -26.04 10.55
CA HIS A 566 -8.77 -25.23 9.69
C HIS A 566 -7.35 -25.79 9.57
N SER A 567 -7.21 -27.13 9.69
CA SER A 567 -5.91 -27.82 9.76
C SER A 567 -4.93 -27.54 8.61
N LYS A 568 -5.38 -27.10 7.42
CA LYS A 568 -4.48 -26.66 6.34
C LYS A 568 -3.82 -25.31 6.63
N SER A 569 -4.62 -24.26 6.88
CA SER A 569 -4.11 -22.91 7.17
C SER A 569 -3.42 -22.82 8.52
N TRP A 570 -3.76 -23.72 9.45
CA TRP A 570 -3.04 -23.91 10.70
C TRP A 570 -1.64 -24.51 10.47
N GLN A 571 -1.51 -25.56 9.66
CA GLN A 571 -0.18 -26.11 9.34
C GLN A 571 0.71 -25.06 8.67
N THR A 572 0.19 -24.29 7.71
CA THR A 572 0.98 -23.23 7.05
C THR A 572 1.34 -22.06 7.96
N HIS A 573 0.58 -21.85 9.04
CA HIS A 573 0.97 -20.93 10.11
C HIS A 573 2.16 -21.49 10.92
N LEU A 574 2.07 -22.75 11.33
CA LEU A 574 3.15 -23.44 12.05
C LEU A 574 4.44 -23.59 11.23
N GLU A 575 4.33 -23.79 9.91
CA GLU A 575 5.45 -23.74 8.94
C GLU A 575 6.23 -22.40 9.03
N ARG A 576 5.55 -21.29 9.38
CA ARG A 576 6.12 -19.92 9.44
C ARG A 576 6.63 -19.49 10.82
N ILE A 577 6.45 -20.32 11.85
CA ILE A 577 7.02 -20.15 13.20
C ILE A 577 7.77 -21.41 13.63
N SER A 578 8.24 -22.19 12.66
CA SER A 578 8.80 -23.53 12.86
C SER A 578 10.04 -23.54 13.75
N ASP A 579 10.80 -22.46 13.76
CA ASP A 579 11.93 -22.20 14.66
C ASP A 579 11.50 -22.15 16.13
N PHE A 580 10.39 -21.51 16.47
CA PHE A 580 9.82 -21.53 17.82
C PHE A 580 9.32 -22.93 18.23
N LEU A 581 8.93 -23.76 17.25
CA LEU A 581 8.44 -25.12 17.48
C LEU A 581 9.57 -26.14 17.68
N MET A 582 10.77 -25.90 17.13
CA MET A 582 11.93 -26.81 17.23
C MET A 582 12.34 -27.14 18.67
N PHE A 583 12.02 -26.27 19.63
CA PHE A 583 12.37 -26.44 21.04
C PHE A 583 11.35 -27.26 21.83
N GLY A 584 10.23 -27.63 21.20
CA GLY A 584 9.20 -28.50 21.78
C GLY A 584 8.20 -27.81 22.71
N ARG A 585 7.26 -28.60 23.21
CA ARG A 585 6.20 -28.17 24.15
C ARG A 585 6.83 -27.70 25.46
N GLY A 586 6.34 -26.59 26.00
CA GLY A 586 6.81 -25.95 27.24
C GLY A 586 7.77 -24.78 27.02
N VAL A 587 8.39 -24.66 25.83
CA VAL A 587 9.36 -23.56 25.57
C VAL A 587 8.67 -22.31 25.03
N TRP A 588 7.97 -22.37 23.89
CA TRP A 588 7.23 -21.21 23.33
C TRP A 588 5.74 -21.45 23.16
N TRP A 589 5.30 -22.68 23.37
CA TRP A 589 3.90 -23.07 23.29
C TRP A 589 3.61 -24.22 24.26
N THR A 590 2.36 -24.37 24.65
CA THR A 590 1.83 -25.54 25.34
C THR A 590 0.44 -25.90 24.81
N SER A 591 -0.14 -26.97 25.34
CA SER A 591 -1.54 -27.29 25.15
C SER A 591 -2.20 -27.65 26.49
N ASN A 592 -3.50 -27.44 26.60
CA ASN A 592 -4.31 -27.89 27.75
C ASN A 592 -4.80 -29.34 27.54
N GLU A 593 -5.62 -29.84 28.46
CA GLU A 593 -6.25 -31.16 28.37
C GLU A 593 -7.28 -31.25 27.23
N GLU A 594 -7.98 -30.15 26.91
CA GLU A 594 -8.96 -30.06 25.82
C GLU A 594 -8.33 -30.02 24.41
N GLY A 595 -6.99 -29.95 24.33
CA GLY A 595 -6.23 -29.90 23.07
C GLY A 595 -6.05 -28.49 22.47
N ASP A 596 -6.49 -27.44 23.17
CA ASP A 596 -6.24 -26.05 22.80
C ASP A 596 -4.75 -25.74 22.92
N VAL A 597 -4.24 -24.88 22.03
CA VAL A 597 -2.82 -24.50 21.97
C VAL A 597 -2.64 -23.08 22.48
N GLU A 598 -1.80 -22.90 23.49
CA GLU A 598 -1.41 -21.60 24.04
C GLU A 598 0.03 -21.27 23.62
N PHE A 599 0.28 -20.08 23.09
CA PHE A 599 1.62 -19.57 22.82
C PHE A 599 2.05 -18.56 23.90
N PHE A 600 3.29 -18.68 24.39
CA PHE A 600 3.86 -17.77 25.38
C PHE A 600 4.35 -16.46 24.74
N ASP A 601 3.41 -15.73 24.13
CA ASP A 601 3.66 -14.61 23.22
C ASP A 601 3.14 -13.25 23.75
N SER A 602 2.47 -13.21 24.90
CA SER A 602 2.06 -11.94 25.51
C SER A 602 3.13 -11.35 26.42
N MET A 603 3.13 -10.03 26.54
CA MET A 603 3.96 -9.27 27.49
C MET A 603 3.79 -9.74 28.95
N GLN A 604 2.64 -10.34 29.29
CA GLN A 604 2.38 -10.89 30.62
C GLN A 604 3.17 -12.19 30.90
N SER A 605 3.68 -12.88 29.87
CA SER A 605 4.57 -14.05 30.04
C SER A 605 5.94 -13.69 30.62
N GLY A 606 6.26 -12.40 30.79
CA GLY A 606 7.35 -11.93 31.67
C GLY A 606 8.78 -12.09 31.13
N VAL A 607 8.97 -12.61 29.91
CA VAL A 607 10.30 -12.74 29.30
C VAL A 607 10.24 -12.44 27.79
N ASP A 608 10.98 -11.43 27.34
CA ASP A 608 11.05 -11.02 25.93
C ASP A 608 11.80 -12.02 25.04
N SER A 609 12.71 -12.78 25.66
CA SER A 609 13.49 -13.86 25.06
C SER A 609 13.62 -15.02 26.05
N ARG A 610 13.77 -16.25 25.53
CA ARG A 610 14.07 -17.45 26.32
C ARG A 610 15.45 -17.96 25.92
N SER A 611 16.23 -18.46 26.87
CA SER A 611 17.57 -19.03 26.62
C SER A 611 17.54 -20.18 25.63
N GLU A 612 16.47 -20.99 25.67
CA GLU A 612 16.16 -22.09 24.76
C GLU A 612 15.34 -21.62 23.55
N GLY A 613 15.27 -20.32 23.25
CA GLY A 613 14.48 -19.77 22.14
C GLY A 613 15.28 -19.49 20.87
N PRO A 614 14.59 -19.17 19.76
CA PRO A 614 15.26 -18.80 18.52
C PRO A 614 15.96 -17.45 18.67
N LYS A 615 17.17 -17.36 18.10
CA LYS A 615 17.85 -16.09 17.88
C LYS A 615 17.32 -15.49 16.58
N LEU A 616 16.82 -14.26 16.62
CA LEU A 616 16.35 -13.58 15.40
C LEU A 616 17.54 -13.19 14.53
N HIS A 617 17.39 -13.32 13.21
CA HIS A 617 18.30 -12.70 12.26
C HIS A 617 18.04 -11.19 12.15
N HIS A 618 18.88 -10.49 11.40
CA HIS A 618 18.80 -9.03 11.23
C HIS A 618 19.04 -8.65 9.77
N PHE A 619 18.49 -7.53 9.30
CA PHE A 619 18.63 -7.08 7.91
C PHE A 619 20.08 -6.91 7.42
N ARG A 620 21.07 -6.80 8.32
CA ARG A 620 22.52 -6.74 7.98
C ARG A 620 23.03 -8.03 7.31
N SER A 621 22.54 -9.18 7.79
CA SER A 621 23.10 -10.51 7.56
C SER A 621 22.08 -11.54 7.04
N SER A 622 20.84 -11.13 6.78
CA SER A 622 19.78 -11.95 6.18
C SER A 622 18.89 -11.09 5.28
N ASN A 623 18.16 -11.75 4.37
CA ASN A 623 17.16 -11.19 3.47
C ASN A 623 15.85 -11.98 3.54
N PHE A 624 14.76 -11.49 2.93
CA PHE A 624 13.44 -12.12 3.09
C PHE A 624 13.40 -13.56 2.57
N LYS A 625 14.18 -13.88 1.53
CA LYS A 625 14.26 -15.23 0.95
C LYS A 625 15.05 -16.19 1.83
N GLU A 626 16.18 -15.74 2.37
CA GLU A 626 16.97 -16.51 3.34
C GLU A 626 16.18 -16.81 4.62
N GLU A 627 15.31 -15.89 5.04
CA GLU A 627 14.45 -16.04 6.20
C GLU A 627 13.33 -17.06 5.99
N GLU A 628 12.71 -17.09 4.80
CA GLU A 628 11.79 -18.16 4.38
C GLU A 628 12.50 -19.51 4.25
N ASP A 629 13.68 -19.56 3.64
CA ASP A 629 14.52 -20.77 3.53
C ASP A 629 14.93 -21.31 4.92
N HIS A 630 15.20 -20.43 5.89
CA HIS A 630 15.49 -20.80 7.27
C HIS A 630 14.28 -21.47 7.93
N LEU A 631 13.09 -20.88 7.82
CA LEU A 631 11.84 -21.45 8.34
C LEU A 631 11.51 -22.81 7.70
N HIS A 632 11.73 -22.97 6.40
CA HIS A 632 11.57 -24.26 5.73
C HIS A 632 12.55 -25.31 6.25
N LYS A 633 13.82 -24.95 6.52
CA LYS A 633 14.80 -25.86 7.15
C LYS A 633 14.39 -26.25 8.57
N CYS A 634 13.96 -25.29 9.40
CA CYS A 634 13.46 -25.55 10.74
C CYS A 634 12.23 -26.48 10.74
N TRP A 635 11.31 -26.30 9.79
CA TRP A 635 10.15 -27.18 9.60
C TRP A 635 10.56 -28.62 9.21
N SER A 636 11.50 -28.78 8.28
CA SER A 636 12.06 -30.09 7.93
C SER A 636 12.71 -30.77 9.13
N VAL A 637 13.49 -30.04 9.93
CA VAL A 637 14.10 -30.56 11.18
C VAL A 637 13.03 -31.02 12.18
N CYS A 638 11.92 -30.30 12.32
CA CYS A 638 10.79 -30.72 13.16
C CYS A 638 10.20 -32.07 12.71
N ILE A 639 10.04 -32.27 11.40
CA ILE A 639 9.51 -33.52 10.83
C ILE A 639 10.51 -34.67 10.98
N GLU A 640 11.76 -34.46 10.58
CA GLU A 640 12.82 -35.47 10.60
C GLU A 640 13.12 -35.98 12.02
N LYS A 641 13.22 -35.07 12.98
CA LYS A 641 13.44 -35.41 14.40
C LYS A 641 12.16 -35.84 15.12
N LYS A 642 11.01 -35.86 14.43
CA LYS A 642 9.68 -36.20 15.00
C LYS A 642 9.36 -35.37 16.25
N ILE A 643 9.66 -34.08 16.20
CA ILE A 643 9.34 -33.15 17.28
C ILE A 643 7.82 -33.12 17.45
N LEU A 644 7.35 -33.08 18.70
CA LEU A 644 5.92 -32.94 18.97
C LEU A 644 5.46 -31.59 18.43
N LEU A 645 4.52 -31.59 17.49
CA LEU A 645 3.98 -30.39 16.87
C LEU A 645 2.50 -30.21 17.25
N PRO A 646 2.02 -28.96 17.44
CA PRO A 646 0.65 -28.65 17.86
C PRO A 646 -0.38 -28.80 16.73
N LEU A 647 -0.41 -29.95 16.05
CA LEU A 647 -1.28 -30.19 14.88
C LEU A 647 -1.79 -31.63 14.82
N HIS A 648 -3.09 -31.80 14.59
CA HIS A 648 -3.73 -33.13 14.54
C HIS A 648 -3.36 -33.94 13.28
N VAL A 649 -3.30 -33.29 12.10
CA VAL A 649 -2.92 -33.92 10.83
C VAL A 649 -1.78 -33.14 10.19
N LEU A 650 -0.66 -33.83 9.98
CA LEU A 650 0.47 -33.37 9.19
C LEU A 650 0.22 -33.72 7.71
N ARG A 651 0.36 -32.75 6.81
CA ARG A 651 0.25 -32.95 5.37
C ARG A 651 1.62 -32.72 4.73
N LEU A 652 2.23 -33.80 4.27
CA LEU A 652 3.51 -33.74 3.54
C LEU A 652 3.25 -33.86 2.05
N LYS A 653 4.02 -33.12 1.25
CA LYS A 653 3.94 -33.18 -0.21
C LYS A 653 4.65 -34.45 -0.70
N ASP A 654 3.95 -35.25 -1.49
CA ASP A 654 4.50 -36.39 -2.22
C ASP A 654 5.33 -35.88 -3.40
N ALA A 655 6.62 -36.24 -3.41
CA ALA A 655 7.57 -35.84 -4.45
C ALA A 655 7.27 -36.46 -5.83
N THR A 656 6.40 -37.47 -5.92
CA THR A 656 6.05 -38.17 -7.16
C THR A 656 4.70 -37.77 -7.75
N THR A 657 3.72 -37.43 -6.92
CA THR A 657 2.36 -37.08 -7.37
C THR A 657 2.01 -35.59 -7.22
N ASP A 658 2.88 -34.80 -6.58
CA ASP A 658 2.63 -33.40 -6.18
C ASP A 658 1.46 -33.22 -5.18
N THR A 659 0.83 -34.32 -4.76
CA THR A 659 -0.31 -34.32 -3.82
C THR A 659 0.15 -34.26 -2.35
N PHE A 660 -0.76 -33.92 -1.43
CA PHE A 660 -0.48 -33.87 0.00
C PHE A 660 -1.01 -35.12 0.71
N ILE A 661 -0.13 -35.93 1.28
CA ILE A 661 -0.47 -37.13 2.07
C ILE A 661 -0.76 -36.70 3.51
N PRO A 662 -1.98 -36.93 4.04
CA PRO A 662 -2.32 -36.64 5.43
C PRO A 662 -1.88 -37.77 6.38
N THR A 663 -1.15 -37.42 7.43
CA THR A 663 -0.68 -38.32 8.48
C THR A 663 -1.17 -37.81 9.83
N GLN A 664 -1.84 -38.67 10.61
CA GLN A 664 -2.25 -38.37 11.99
C GLN A 664 -1.03 -38.29 12.91
N THR A 665 -0.96 -37.28 13.76
CA THR A 665 0.19 -37.06 14.66
C THR A 665 -0.01 -37.69 16.05
N GLN A 666 1.04 -37.60 16.87
CA GLN A 666 0.99 -37.99 18.28
C GLN A 666 0.39 -36.91 19.20
N PHE A 667 0.01 -35.73 18.68
CA PHE A 667 -0.52 -34.62 19.47
C PHE A 667 -1.72 -35.03 20.34
N LEU A 668 -2.56 -35.94 19.83
CA LEU A 668 -3.74 -36.48 20.53
C LEU A 668 -3.51 -37.84 21.20
N LYS A 669 -2.35 -38.50 21.01
CA LYS A 669 -2.11 -39.85 21.52
C LYS A 669 -1.44 -39.88 22.89
N ASN A 670 -0.81 -38.78 23.31
CA ASN A 670 -0.10 -38.69 24.58
C ASN A 670 -1.00 -38.27 25.76
N GLN A 671 -2.33 -38.44 25.65
CA GLN A 671 -3.31 -38.15 26.70
C GLN A 671 -3.96 -39.41 27.32
N GLU A 672 -3.72 -40.61 26.79
CA GLU A 672 -4.23 -41.88 27.34
C GLU A 672 -3.23 -42.59 28.29
N LEU A 673 -2.24 -41.87 28.82
CA LEU A 673 -1.23 -42.42 29.74
C LEU A 673 -1.19 -41.69 31.10
N SER A 674 -2.36 -41.60 31.72
CA SER A 674 -2.50 -41.43 33.16
C SER A 674 -3.77 -42.12 33.65
N ASP A 675 -3.66 -43.41 33.99
CA ASP A 675 -4.05 -43.91 35.31
C ASP A 675 -3.62 -45.37 35.52
N ASP A 676 -3.18 -45.69 36.73
CA ASP A 676 -2.88 -47.04 37.19
C ASP A 676 -4.18 -47.84 37.41
N ALA A 677 -4.41 -48.91 36.64
CA ALA A 677 -5.24 -50.03 37.08
C ALA A 677 -4.92 -51.33 36.33
N SER A 678 -4.22 -52.23 37.03
CA SER A 678 -4.31 -53.70 36.96
C SER A 678 -4.58 -54.40 35.61
N ASN A 679 -3.64 -55.26 35.23
CA ASN A 679 -3.92 -56.48 34.46
C ASN A 679 -5.21 -57.18 34.96
N ASP A 680 -6.12 -57.47 34.05
CA ASP A 680 -6.61 -58.85 33.93
C ASP A 680 -6.85 -59.21 32.46
N ALA A 681 -6.82 -60.49 32.15
CA ALA A 681 -6.83 -61.00 30.78
C ALA A 681 -8.05 -61.88 30.49
N SER A 682 -8.18 -62.22 29.20
CA SER A 682 -8.82 -63.43 28.63
C SER A 682 -10.26 -63.34 28.07
N MET A 683 -10.34 -63.85 26.83
CA MET A 683 -11.39 -64.70 26.21
C MET A 683 -12.76 -64.04 25.86
N GLU A 684 -13.06 -63.95 24.56
CA GLU A 684 -14.01 -64.83 23.81
C GLU A 684 -15.43 -64.18 23.78
N ASP A 685 -16.29 -64.26 22.75
CA ASP A 685 -16.20 -64.99 21.48
C ASP A 685 -17.08 -64.39 20.34
N GLU A 686 -17.08 -65.06 19.20
CA GLU A 686 -17.66 -64.74 17.88
C GLU A 686 -19.20 -64.51 17.72
N ALA A 687 -19.52 -63.87 16.58
CA ALA A 687 -20.51 -64.30 15.56
C ALA A 687 -21.99 -63.79 15.50
N ASN A 688 -22.48 -63.82 14.25
CA ASN A 688 -23.82 -63.64 13.67
C ASN A 688 -24.41 -62.20 13.64
N SER A 689 -24.68 -61.54 12.50
CA SER A 689 -25.02 -61.94 11.10
C SER A 689 -26.49 -62.33 10.86
N GLU A 690 -26.94 -62.08 9.62
CA GLU A 690 -28.27 -62.21 9.00
C GLU A 690 -29.20 -60.96 9.07
N HIS A 691 -29.99 -60.60 8.03
CA HIS A 691 -30.25 -61.26 6.74
C HIS A 691 -30.47 -60.27 5.56
N ILE A 692 -30.49 -60.79 4.34
CA ILE A 692 -30.48 -60.09 3.03
C ILE A 692 -31.88 -59.66 2.55
N GLY A 693 -31.96 -58.61 1.72
CA GLY A 693 -33.15 -58.31 0.89
C GLY A 693 -32.90 -57.28 -0.22
N GLU A 694 -32.69 -57.73 -1.46
CA GLU A 694 -32.72 -56.87 -2.66
C GLU A 694 -34.16 -56.46 -3.01
N ILE A 695 -34.36 -55.22 -3.45
CA ILE A 695 -35.38 -54.78 -4.44
C ILE A 695 -34.83 -53.53 -5.13
N ALA A 696 -35.03 -53.44 -6.46
CA ALA A 696 -34.52 -52.36 -7.31
C ALA A 696 -35.59 -51.29 -7.62
N ILE A 697 -35.15 -50.19 -8.27
CA ILE A 697 -35.98 -49.12 -8.88
C ILE A 697 -36.55 -48.13 -7.83
N SER A 698 -36.50 -46.80 -7.96
CA SER A 698 -36.10 -45.88 -9.05
C SER A 698 -35.40 -44.61 -8.52
N THR A 699 -34.51 -44.04 -9.32
CA THR A 699 -34.02 -42.66 -9.18
C THR A 699 -35.12 -41.63 -9.49
N PRO A 700 -35.35 -40.61 -8.63
CA PRO A 700 -36.00 -39.38 -9.04
C PRO A 700 -35.00 -38.49 -9.79
N GLU A 701 -35.37 -38.05 -10.98
CA GLU A 701 -34.67 -37.02 -11.74
C GLU A 701 -34.90 -35.65 -11.08
N GLU A 702 -33.86 -34.85 -10.87
CA GLU A 702 -34.02 -33.40 -10.79
C GLU A 702 -33.29 -32.74 -11.96
N HIS A 703 -34.06 -31.98 -12.73
CA HIS A 703 -33.73 -31.50 -14.05
C HIS A 703 -32.46 -30.65 -14.11
N SER A 704 -31.44 -31.16 -14.82
CA SER A 704 -30.56 -30.26 -15.56
C SER A 704 -31.34 -29.69 -16.74
N GLN A 705 -31.49 -28.37 -16.79
CA GLN A 705 -31.99 -27.69 -17.98
C GLN A 705 -30.97 -26.67 -18.44
N ASN A 706 -30.31 -27.00 -19.55
CA ASN A 706 -29.36 -26.13 -20.22
C ASN A 706 -29.99 -24.78 -20.55
N CYS A 707 -29.24 -23.71 -20.33
CA CYS A 707 -29.35 -22.52 -21.17
C CYS A 707 -27.95 -22.03 -21.53
N PHE A 708 -27.38 -22.69 -22.54
CA PHE A 708 -26.24 -22.18 -23.30
C PHE A 708 -26.81 -21.16 -24.29
N GLU A 709 -26.70 -19.86 -24.00
CA GLU A 709 -26.87 -18.82 -25.01
C GLU A 709 -25.64 -17.92 -25.08
N SER A 710 -25.05 -17.88 -26.27
CA SER A 710 -23.88 -17.11 -26.60
C SER A 710 -24.24 -15.64 -26.85
N VAL A 711 -23.83 -14.73 -25.95
CA VAL A 711 -23.70 -13.31 -26.28
C VAL A 711 -22.36 -12.78 -25.78
N GLY A 712 -21.40 -12.66 -26.70
CA GLY A 712 -20.15 -11.97 -26.41
C GLY A 712 -20.39 -10.45 -26.26
N LYS A 713 -19.87 -9.86 -25.18
CA LYS A 713 -19.61 -8.42 -25.06
C LYS A 713 -18.44 -8.20 -24.09
N ASN A 714 -17.41 -7.50 -24.57
CA ASN A 714 -16.26 -7.10 -23.78
C ASN A 714 -16.67 -6.01 -22.77
N ASP A 715 -16.92 -6.38 -21.51
CA ASP A 715 -16.97 -5.41 -20.42
C ASP A 715 -15.56 -5.12 -19.89
N HIS A 716 -14.93 -4.09 -20.47
CA HIS A 716 -13.83 -3.40 -19.82
C HIS A 716 -14.39 -2.55 -18.67
N SER A 717 -14.50 -3.16 -17.48
CA SER A 717 -14.81 -2.45 -16.24
C SER A 717 -13.73 -1.43 -15.95
N HIS A 718 -14.09 -0.14 -15.92
CA HIS A 718 -13.17 0.94 -15.57
C HIS A 718 -12.66 0.77 -14.14
N GLU A 719 -11.34 0.81 -13.96
CA GLU A 719 -10.71 0.84 -12.64
C GLU A 719 -10.74 2.28 -12.10
N ASP A 720 -11.60 2.55 -11.12
CA ASP A 720 -11.62 3.84 -10.41
C ASP A 720 -10.40 4.00 -9.51
N ILE A 721 -9.33 4.58 -10.06
CA ILE A 721 -8.14 4.98 -9.30
C ILE A 721 -8.47 6.23 -8.46
N VAL A 722 -8.90 6.00 -7.22
CA VAL A 722 -9.17 7.05 -6.23
C VAL A 722 -7.85 7.68 -5.75
N HIS A 723 -7.43 8.76 -6.39
CA HIS A 723 -6.32 9.59 -5.90
C HIS A 723 -6.79 10.54 -4.79
N TYR A 724 -6.14 10.46 -3.63
CA TYR A 724 -6.34 11.40 -2.53
C TYR A 724 -5.88 12.81 -2.90
N ASN A 725 -6.65 13.83 -2.49
CA ASN A 725 -6.30 15.24 -2.62
C ASN A 725 -6.68 15.98 -1.33
N LEU A 726 -5.68 16.54 -0.63
CA LEU A 726 -5.87 17.51 0.44
C LEU A 726 -6.02 18.92 -0.16
N ILE A 727 -7.14 19.63 -0.01
CA ILE A 727 -7.20 21.10 0.17
C ILE A 727 -8.40 21.41 1.07
N MET A 728 -8.19 22.29 2.05
CA MET A 728 -9.03 22.61 3.21
C MET A 728 -10.47 23.14 2.97
N PRO A 729 -11.32 23.14 4.03
CA PRO A 729 -12.77 23.20 3.90
C PRO A 729 -13.39 24.60 4.00
N MET A 730 -14.61 24.71 3.46
CA MET A 730 -15.67 25.58 3.98
C MET A 730 -16.98 24.76 4.05
N PRO A 731 -17.91 25.07 4.98
CA PRO A 731 -18.80 24.06 5.53
C PRO A 731 -19.79 23.49 4.51
N GLU A 732 -19.77 22.17 4.36
CA GLU A 732 -20.86 21.43 3.73
C GLU A 732 -21.93 21.08 4.78
N ASP A 733 -22.92 21.97 4.84
CA ASP A 733 -24.31 21.53 4.88
C ASP A 733 -24.65 20.81 3.56
N ASP A 734 -25.63 19.93 3.65
CA ASP A 734 -25.96 18.86 2.70
C ASP A 734 -25.82 19.20 1.20
N LEU A 735 -25.21 18.25 0.48
CA LEU A 735 -25.69 17.78 -0.84
C LEU A 735 -24.96 16.49 -1.23
N ARG A 736 -25.43 15.36 -0.68
CA ARG A 736 -25.33 14.07 -1.38
C ARG A 736 -26.19 14.11 -2.66
N GLU A 737 -26.00 13.12 -3.52
CA GLU A 737 -26.57 13.02 -4.87
C GLU A 737 -28.08 12.69 -4.87
N SER A 738 -28.90 13.48 -4.15
CA SER A 738 -30.31 13.19 -3.86
C SER A 738 -31.25 14.42 -3.93
N MET A 739 -30.99 15.37 -4.84
CA MET A 739 -31.98 16.38 -5.25
C MET A 739 -32.11 16.46 -6.77
N LEU A 740 -32.72 15.40 -7.32
CA LEU A 740 -33.40 15.39 -8.61
C LEU A 740 -34.73 14.63 -8.44
N GLU A 741 -35.57 15.14 -7.55
CA GLU A 741 -37.00 14.83 -7.54
C GLU A 741 -37.74 16.02 -8.16
N ASP A 742 -38.65 15.75 -9.09
CA ASP A 742 -39.45 16.77 -9.76
C ASP A 742 -40.42 17.44 -8.77
N PRO A 743 -40.79 18.72 -8.96
CA PRO A 743 -41.94 19.29 -8.26
C PRO A 743 -43.23 18.54 -8.62
N PRO A 744 -44.19 18.41 -7.69
CA PRO A 744 -45.37 17.57 -7.90
C PRO A 744 -46.23 18.05 -9.07
N VAL A 745 -46.59 17.10 -9.93
CA VAL A 745 -47.62 17.29 -10.95
C VAL A 745 -48.99 17.14 -10.28
N ASP A 746 -49.64 18.25 -9.94
CA ASP A 746 -51.05 18.24 -9.57
C ASP A 746 -51.91 17.92 -10.81
N THR A 747 -52.35 16.67 -10.93
CA THR A 747 -53.39 16.30 -11.89
C THR A 747 -54.77 16.71 -11.36
N ALA A 748 -55.36 17.73 -12.00
CA ALA A 748 -56.80 17.96 -11.96
C ALA A 748 -57.39 17.75 -13.37
N HIS A 749 -58.42 16.90 -13.46
CA HIS A 749 -59.04 16.44 -14.71
C HIS A 749 -59.69 17.56 -15.55
N MET A 750 -59.83 17.34 -16.87
CA MET A 750 -61.15 17.24 -17.54
C MET A 750 -61.07 16.64 -18.98
N THR A 751 -61.77 15.51 -19.16
CA THR A 751 -62.54 15.06 -20.37
C THR A 751 -61.99 15.14 -21.81
N ALA A 752 -61.61 13.98 -22.35
CA ALA A 752 -62.32 13.18 -23.40
C ALA A 752 -62.69 13.75 -24.81
N ALA A 753 -62.79 12.80 -25.76
CA ALA A 753 -63.23 12.88 -27.19
C ALA A 753 -62.19 13.48 -28.17
N GLN A 754 -61.67 12.71 -29.15
CA GLN A 754 -62.20 12.53 -30.54
C GLN A 754 -62.18 13.85 -31.34
N GLU A 755 -61.71 13.92 -32.59
CA GLU A 755 -61.81 12.93 -33.68
C GLU A 755 -60.73 13.13 -34.78
N ASP A 756 -60.75 12.30 -35.84
CA ASP A 756 -59.81 12.30 -36.97
C ASP A 756 -59.79 13.59 -37.83
N VAL A 757 -58.74 13.76 -38.66
CA VAL A 757 -58.86 13.86 -40.14
C VAL A 757 -57.47 13.87 -40.82
N GLN A 758 -57.43 13.33 -42.04
CA GLN A 758 -56.25 13.07 -42.86
C GLN A 758 -55.79 14.29 -43.71
N ALA A 759 -54.57 14.14 -44.28
CA ALA A 759 -54.24 14.35 -45.71
C ALA A 759 -53.38 15.57 -46.17
N VAL A 760 -52.17 15.22 -46.66
CA VAL A 760 -51.67 15.46 -48.05
C VAL A 760 -51.09 16.84 -48.47
N ASN A 761 -49.97 16.77 -49.21
CA ASN A 761 -49.22 17.81 -49.97
C ASN A 761 -48.52 18.92 -49.15
N GLY A 762 -47.42 19.53 -49.59
CA GLY A 762 -46.56 19.25 -50.76
C GLY A 762 -45.64 20.42 -51.14
N THR A 763 -44.35 20.13 -51.42
CA THR A 763 -43.38 20.89 -52.27
C THR A 763 -42.94 22.35 -51.99
N SER A 764 -41.62 22.53 -52.15
CA SER A 764 -40.87 23.66 -52.77
C SER A 764 -40.64 25.02 -52.08
N GLU A 765 -39.35 25.23 -51.75
CA GLU A 765 -38.48 26.37 -52.13
C GLU A 765 -38.59 27.77 -51.47
N ALA A 766 -37.50 28.13 -50.75
CA ALA A 766 -36.74 29.40 -50.72
C ALA A 766 -37.39 30.64 -51.41
N GLN A 767 -37.46 31.86 -50.86
CA GLN A 767 -36.65 32.62 -49.87
C GLN A 767 -37.47 33.91 -49.46
N ILE A 768 -37.07 34.93 -48.67
CA ILE A 768 -35.78 35.41 -48.11
C ILE A 768 -36.00 36.21 -46.78
N SER A 769 -34.92 36.47 -46.04
CA SER A 769 -34.74 37.33 -44.83
C SER A 769 -35.92 38.02 -44.12
N LYS A 770 -36.07 37.73 -42.82
CA LYS A 770 -36.09 38.71 -41.71
C LYS A 770 -35.93 38.00 -40.36
N ASP A 771 -34.86 38.31 -39.63
CA ASP A 771 -34.82 38.13 -38.17
C ASP A 771 -35.89 39.04 -37.50
N PRO A 772 -36.39 38.73 -36.27
CA PRO A 772 -35.62 38.11 -35.19
C PRO A 772 -36.34 37.07 -34.30
N LEU A 773 -35.56 36.45 -33.42
CA LEU A 773 -35.97 35.97 -32.08
C LEU A 773 -37.15 34.97 -32.02
N SER A 774 -36.85 33.67 -32.16
CA SER A 774 -37.52 32.65 -31.34
C SER A 774 -36.53 31.56 -30.91
N ALA A 775 -36.71 31.04 -29.70
CA ALA A 775 -35.71 30.20 -29.04
C ALA A 775 -35.82 28.72 -29.45
N ASN A 776 -34.80 28.19 -30.11
CA ASN A 776 -34.55 26.76 -30.11
C ASN A 776 -33.82 26.37 -28.82
N LYS A 777 -34.49 25.57 -27.97
CA LYS A 777 -33.84 24.88 -26.85
C LYS A 777 -32.96 23.76 -27.42
N GLU A 778 -31.71 24.05 -27.72
CA GLU A 778 -30.73 22.98 -28.00
C GLU A 778 -30.52 22.13 -26.74
N GLN A 779 -30.84 20.85 -26.86
CA GLN A 779 -30.86 19.91 -25.75
C GLN A 779 -29.53 19.16 -25.69
N TRP A 780 -28.70 19.52 -24.71
CA TRP A 780 -27.39 18.91 -24.46
C TRP A 780 -27.47 17.38 -24.45
N HIS A 781 -26.57 16.74 -25.21
CA HIS A 781 -26.50 15.30 -25.34
C HIS A 781 -25.83 14.61 -24.16
N THR A 782 -25.03 15.32 -23.36
CA THR A 782 -24.45 14.78 -22.13
C THR A 782 -24.65 15.68 -20.92
N LYS A 783 -24.66 15.08 -19.72
CA LYS A 783 -24.63 15.83 -18.44
C LYS A 783 -23.44 16.80 -18.35
N LEU A 784 -22.35 16.60 -19.12
CA LEU A 784 -21.24 17.55 -19.13
C LEU A 784 -21.59 18.83 -19.91
N GLY A 785 -22.26 18.71 -21.07
CA GLY A 785 -22.65 19.87 -21.88
C GLY A 785 -23.50 20.88 -21.10
N SER A 786 -24.54 20.41 -20.40
CA SER A 786 -25.37 21.26 -19.55
C SER A 786 -24.60 21.87 -18.37
N THR A 787 -23.70 21.10 -17.75
CA THR A 787 -22.85 21.56 -16.63
C THR A 787 -21.84 22.62 -17.07
N LEU A 788 -21.28 22.49 -18.27
CA LEU A 788 -20.39 23.47 -18.89
C LEU A 788 -21.14 24.74 -19.27
N ALA A 789 -22.32 24.61 -19.88
CA ALA A 789 -23.17 25.73 -20.26
C ALA A 789 -23.59 26.58 -19.05
N TYR A 790 -23.81 25.96 -17.89
CA TYR A 790 -24.09 26.68 -16.63
C TYR A 790 -22.92 27.58 -16.17
N VAL A 791 -21.66 27.25 -16.50
CA VAL A 791 -20.46 28.01 -16.09
C VAL A 791 -19.98 28.98 -17.17
N LEU A 792 -19.98 28.56 -18.44
CA LEU A 792 -19.45 29.34 -19.57
C LEU A 792 -20.53 30.04 -20.42
N GLY A 793 -21.80 29.67 -20.26
CA GLY A 793 -22.88 30.00 -21.20
C GLY A 793 -22.98 29.02 -22.36
N ASN A 794 -24.05 29.15 -23.15
CA ASN A 794 -24.28 28.36 -24.36
C ASN A 794 -23.36 28.89 -25.48
N THR A 795 -22.08 28.48 -25.49
CA THR A 795 -21.13 28.83 -26.56
C THR A 795 -20.93 27.68 -27.54
N ASN A 796 -20.55 28.00 -28.78
CA ASN A 796 -20.32 27.00 -29.83
C ASN A 796 -19.30 25.93 -29.41
N GLU A 797 -18.28 26.30 -28.63
CA GLU A 797 -17.28 25.34 -28.15
C GLU A 797 -17.85 24.35 -27.13
N VAL A 798 -18.82 24.76 -26.30
CA VAL A 798 -19.52 23.85 -25.37
C VAL A 798 -20.35 22.83 -26.15
N ILE A 799 -21.03 23.27 -27.22
CA ILE A 799 -21.80 22.42 -28.14
C ILE A 799 -20.86 21.44 -28.85
N GLU A 800 -19.74 21.93 -29.40
CA GLU A 800 -18.73 21.07 -30.03
C GLU A 800 -18.14 20.02 -29.08
N LEU A 801 -17.80 20.39 -27.84
CA LEU A 801 -17.24 19.44 -26.88
C LEU A 801 -18.28 18.38 -26.48
N ASP A 802 -19.54 18.76 -26.29
CA ASP A 802 -20.62 17.83 -25.97
C ASP A 802 -20.86 16.83 -27.12
N HIS A 803 -20.83 17.32 -28.37
CA HIS A 803 -20.94 16.49 -29.57
C HIS A 803 -19.74 15.54 -29.75
N VAL A 804 -18.51 16.01 -29.53
CA VAL A 804 -17.31 15.18 -29.63
C VAL A 804 -17.23 14.17 -28.48
N ARG A 805 -17.64 14.54 -27.26
CA ARG A 805 -17.76 13.62 -26.11
C ARG A 805 -18.74 12.50 -26.37
N LYS A 806 -19.89 12.80 -26.98
CA LYS A 806 -20.88 11.80 -27.39
C LYS A 806 -20.25 10.80 -28.36
N LYS A 807 -19.66 11.28 -29.46
CA LYS A 807 -18.98 10.44 -30.46
C LYS A 807 -17.86 9.58 -29.86
N ALA A 808 -17.00 10.14 -29.01
CA ALA A 808 -15.94 9.40 -28.32
C ALA A 808 -16.49 8.33 -27.35
N LYS A 809 -17.63 8.60 -26.69
CA LYS A 809 -18.31 7.61 -25.84
C LYS A 809 -18.91 6.44 -26.65
N ASP A 810 -19.42 6.74 -27.84
CA ASP A 810 -20.04 5.78 -28.75
C ASP A 810 -18.99 4.96 -29.54
N GLN A 811 -17.79 5.50 -29.77
CA GLN A 811 -16.70 4.89 -30.56
C GLN A 811 -15.38 4.82 -29.78
N ARG A 812 -15.40 4.19 -28.60
CA ARG A 812 -14.27 4.19 -27.62
C ARG A 812 -12.93 3.61 -28.10
N GLN A 813 -12.89 2.90 -29.23
CA GLN A 813 -11.64 2.36 -29.79
C GLN A 813 -10.99 3.30 -30.82
N ASP A 814 -11.68 4.36 -31.25
CA ASP A 814 -11.09 5.36 -32.15
C ASP A 814 -10.22 6.35 -31.36
N LYS A 815 -8.91 6.15 -31.48
CA LYS A 815 -7.89 6.99 -30.84
C LYS A 815 -7.96 8.45 -31.32
N PHE A 816 -8.29 8.71 -32.59
CA PHE A 816 -8.35 10.07 -33.12
C PHE A 816 -9.53 10.85 -32.52
N LEU A 817 -10.69 10.20 -32.34
CA LEU A 817 -11.83 10.81 -31.64
C LEU A 817 -11.54 11.05 -30.15
N LEU A 818 -10.81 10.15 -29.49
CA LEU A 818 -10.40 10.33 -28.09
C LEU A 818 -9.39 11.48 -27.95
N ASP A 819 -8.34 11.52 -28.77
CA ASP A 819 -7.33 12.59 -28.75
C ASP A 819 -7.97 13.96 -29.09
N SER A 820 -8.92 14.00 -30.03
CA SER A 820 -9.71 15.20 -30.36
C SER A 820 -10.62 15.66 -29.21
N TYR A 821 -11.27 14.72 -28.51
CA TYR A 821 -12.02 15.01 -27.29
C TYR A 821 -11.12 15.60 -26.21
N MET A 822 -9.95 15.00 -25.97
CA MET A 822 -8.98 15.43 -24.96
C MET A 822 -8.45 16.84 -25.22
N TYR A 823 -8.11 17.15 -26.47
CA TYR A 823 -7.69 18.49 -26.87
C TYR A 823 -8.79 19.53 -26.61
N LYS A 824 -10.03 19.27 -27.07
CA LYS A 824 -11.17 20.18 -26.83
C LYS A 824 -11.53 20.30 -25.35
N LEU A 825 -11.38 19.24 -24.56
CA LEU A 825 -11.60 19.27 -23.10
C LEU A 825 -10.59 20.20 -22.40
N ALA A 826 -9.30 20.08 -22.72
CA ALA A 826 -8.25 20.95 -22.16
C ALA A 826 -8.45 22.43 -22.55
N VAL A 827 -8.89 22.69 -23.79
CA VAL A 827 -9.31 24.02 -24.27
C VAL A 827 -10.44 24.59 -23.40
N ILE A 828 -11.50 23.82 -23.17
CA ILE A 828 -12.64 24.24 -22.34
C ILE A 828 -12.25 24.41 -20.87
N GLN A 829 -11.48 23.50 -20.29
CA GLN A 829 -11.00 23.61 -18.91
C GLN A 829 -10.15 24.88 -18.68
N THR A 830 -9.40 25.31 -19.70
CA THR A 830 -8.67 26.59 -19.66
C THR A 830 -9.63 27.78 -19.61
N LYS A 831 -10.69 27.80 -20.43
CA LYS A 831 -11.74 28.84 -20.38
C LYS A 831 -12.51 28.82 -19.06
N VAL A 832 -12.84 27.64 -18.52
CA VAL A 832 -13.44 27.48 -17.17
C VAL A 832 -12.52 28.03 -16.08
N SER A 833 -11.21 27.82 -16.17
CA SER A 833 -10.24 28.40 -15.22
C SER A 833 -10.21 29.94 -15.26
N LYS A 834 -10.26 30.55 -16.45
CA LYS A 834 -10.39 32.03 -16.59
C LYS A 834 -11.71 32.49 -15.97
N LYS A 835 -12.83 31.83 -16.30
CA LYS A 835 -14.16 32.20 -15.78
C LYS A 835 -14.26 32.09 -14.26
N LYS A 836 -13.67 31.04 -13.68
CA LYS A 836 -13.54 30.87 -12.22
C LYS A 836 -12.80 32.05 -11.58
N ARG A 837 -11.68 32.50 -12.15
CA ARG A 837 -10.92 33.66 -11.62
C ARG A 837 -11.71 34.97 -11.75
N GLU A 838 -12.47 35.16 -12.82
CA GLU A 838 -13.39 36.30 -12.95
C GLU A 838 -14.46 36.28 -11.84
N LEU A 839 -15.02 35.10 -11.53
CA LEU A 839 -16.00 34.95 -10.46
C LEU A 839 -15.39 35.19 -9.08
N GLU A 840 -14.20 34.64 -8.80
CA GLU A 840 -13.47 34.84 -7.54
C GLU A 840 -13.13 36.33 -7.33
N LYS A 841 -12.60 37.02 -8.35
CA LYS A 841 -12.34 38.47 -8.29
C LYS A 841 -13.61 39.30 -8.08
N ASN A 842 -14.72 38.92 -8.72
CA ASN A 842 -16.01 39.59 -8.52
C ASN A 842 -16.53 39.49 -7.08
N ILE A 843 -16.24 38.39 -6.38
CA ILE A 843 -16.59 38.23 -4.96
C ILE A 843 -15.63 39.08 -4.12
N GLU A 844 -14.33 39.04 -4.38
CA GLU A 844 -13.32 39.87 -3.69
C GLU A 844 -13.64 41.38 -3.79
N ASP A 845 -14.05 41.85 -4.97
CA ASP A 845 -14.44 43.25 -5.19
C ASP A 845 -15.80 43.60 -4.53
N TRP A 846 -16.69 42.64 -4.30
CA TRP A 846 -17.90 42.81 -3.49
C TRP A 846 -17.57 42.84 -1.99
N GLU A 847 -16.67 41.95 -1.52
CA GLU A 847 -16.20 41.91 -0.14
C GLU A 847 -15.51 43.22 0.25
N LYS A 848 -14.66 43.77 -0.62
CA LYS A 848 -14.05 45.09 -0.46
C LYS A 848 -15.10 46.20 -0.36
N LYS A 849 -16.10 46.23 -1.25
CA LYS A 849 -17.19 47.23 -1.18
C LYS A 849 -17.99 47.10 0.11
N ASN A 850 -18.36 45.88 0.49
CA ASN A 850 -19.08 45.61 1.73
C ASN A 850 -18.26 46.00 2.97
N PHE A 851 -16.95 45.76 2.97
CA PHE A 851 -16.02 46.23 4.00
C PHE A 851 -16.00 47.75 4.09
N MET A 852 -15.84 48.45 2.96
CA MET A 852 -15.85 49.93 2.91
C MET A 852 -17.17 50.54 3.41
N SER A 853 -18.31 49.86 3.22
CA SER A 853 -19.62 50.32 3.70
C SER A 853 -19.95 49.95 5.14
N ASN A 854 -19.39 48.86 5.69
CA ASN A 854 -19.76 48.32 7.00
C ASN A 854 -18.62 48.28 8.04
N ASN A 855 -17.41 48.67 7.65
CA ASN A 855 -16.16 48.62 8.42
C ASN A 855 -15.85 47.25 9.06
N ARG A 856 -16.30 46.16 8.39
CA ARG A 856 -16.07 44.76 8.78
C ARG A 856 -16.20 43.85 7.57
N LEU A 857 -15.44 42.75 7.55
CA LEU A 857 -15.59 41.72 6.53
C LEU A 857 -16.96 41.03 6.67
N PRO A 858 -17.57 40.58 5.56
CA PRO A 858 -18.81 39.81 5.60
C PRO A 858 -18.58 38.44 6.24
N THR A 859 -19.54 37.99 7.07
CA THR A 859 -19.58 36.59 7.53
C THR A 859 -20.08 35.68 6.40
N TYR A 860 -19.79 34.38 6.48
CA TYR A 860 -20.27 33.40 5.49
C TYR A 860 -21.80 33.44 5.31
N ASP A 861 -22.54 33.60 6.42
CA ASP A 861 -24.00 33.73 6.40
C ASP A 861 -24.49 34.93 5.58
N LYS A 862 -23.70 36.02 5.53
CA LYS A 862 -23.98 37.19 4.69
C LYS A 862 -23.60 36.98 3.22
N LEU A 863 -22.53 36.22 2.96
CA LEU A 863 -22.14 35.83 1.59
C LEU A 863 -23.20 34.94 0.93
N ILE A 864 -23.83 34.04 1.68
CA ILE A 864 -24.91 33.16 1.17
C ILE A 864 -26.31 33.77 1.20
N ALA A 865 -26.49 34.91 1.89
CA ALA A 865 -27.73 35.69 1.89
C ALA A 865 -27.87 36.59 0.65
N ASP A 866 -26.75 37.07 0.08
CA ASP A 866 -26.75 37.74 -1.22
C ASP A 866 -26.94 36.70 -2.34
N SER A 867 -28.07 36.78 -3.04
CA SER A 867 -28.44 35.80 -4.08
C SER A 867 -27.49 35.80 -5.29
N VAL A 868 -26.86 36.94 -5.60
CA VAL A 868 -25.89 37.06 -6.70
C VAL A 868 -24.56 36.41 -6.29
N ILE A 869 -24.11 36.64 -5.06
CA ILE A 869 -22.88 36.01 -4.55
C ILE A 869 -23.06 34.51 -4.35
N LYS A 870 -24.20 34.06 -3.80
CA LYS A 870 -24.57 32.64 -3.68
C LYS A 870 -24.50 31.91 -5.02
N GLU A 871 -25.01 32.53 -6.09
CA GLU A 871 -24.98 31.93 -7.43
C GLU A 871 -23.56 31.91 -8.04
N LYS A 872 -22.75 32.95 -7.81
CA LYS A 872 -21.32 32.93 -8.20
C LYS A 872 -20.53 31.87 -7.45
N LEU A 873 -20.81 31.65 -6.15
CA LEU A 873 -20.21 30.57 -5.35
C LEU A 873 -20.58 29.18 -5.89
N ARG A 874 -21.84 28.98 -6.31
CA ARG A 874 -22.27 27.76 -7.00
C ARG A 874 -21.54 27.56 -8.33
N GLN A 875 -21.45 28.59 -9.18
CA GLN A 875 -20.69 28.53 -10.43
C GLN A 875 -19.20 28.22 -10.18
N ILE A 876 -18.59 28.75 -9.11
CA ILE A 876 -17.22 28.39 -8.69
C ILE A 876 -17.14 26.92 -8.24
N LYS A 877 -18.13 26.40 -7.49
CA LYS A 877 -18.18 24.98 -7.08
C LYS A 877 -18.29 24.08 -8.32
N THR A 878 -19.16 24.39 -9.27
CA THR A 878 -19.31 23.66 -10.53
C THR A 878 -18.06 23.75 -11.41
N ALA A 879 -17.43 24.92 -11.52
CA ALA A 879 -16.15 25.10 -12.23
C ALA A 879 -15.04 24.24 -11.63
N LYS A 880 -14.95 24.14 -10.29
CA LYS A 880 -14.01 23.24 -9.59
C LYS A 880 -14.26 21.76 -9.92
N VAL A 881 -15.51 21.33 -10.13
CA VAL A 881 -15.84 19.96 -10.56
C VAL A 881 -15.42 19.71 -12.00
N ILE A 882 -15.71 20.63 -12.93
CA ILE A 882 -15.30 20.52 -14.35
C ILE A 882 -13.77 20.44 -14.48
N MET A 883 -13.04 21.23 -13.70
CA MET A 883 -11.57 21.21 -13.68
C MET A 883 -10.95 19.91 -13.13
N LYS A 884 -11.75 19.05 -12.46
CA LYS A 884 -11.31 17.72 -11.98
C LYS A 884 -11.55 16.59 -12.98
N LEU A 885 -12.23 16.85 -14.10
CA LEU A 885 -12.49 15.83 -15.13
C LEU A 885 -11.18 15.42 -15.81
N LYS A 886 -10.82 14.15 -15.67
CA LYS A 886 -9.84 13.48 -16.52
C LYS A 886 -10.52 12.92 -17.77
N GLY A 887 -9.70 12.56 -18.76
CA GLY A 887 -10.12 11.84 -19.97
C GLY A 887 -10.59 10.43 -19.67
#